data_AF-A0AAV6NQ77-F1
#
_entry.id   AF-A0AAV6NQ77-F1
#
_cell.length_a   1.000
_cell.length_b   1.000
_cell.length_c   1.000
_cell.angle_alpha   90.00
_cell.angle_beta   90.00
_cell.angle_gamma   90.00
#
_symmetry.space_group_name_H-M   'P 1'
#
loop_
_entity.id
_entity.type
_entity.pdbx_description
1 polymer ?
#
loop_
_entity_poly.entity_id
_entity_poly.type
_entity_poly.pdbx_seq_one_letter_code
_entity_poly.pdbx_strand_id
1 'polypeptide(L)'
;MECAGKGRGSRCIGPAIRRCGRCGAVSYCSADHQIKHWNDHKDECKRFEQQMKRIDTLYEFPFTFSEEAVQLCQKQVSRCSFLSKRDIHKVGMWLYECPCGEAATSYDYSRLNDSWVLPRISCPCSEPLSPITKRLHSWKDYYDWRCIPLHSPAALLLHWPLTISYAMEVAGLEPLTPEFGDTLRIHYLGPEKELLQLSVFAELLALFPGVTIQIELVGPRIPEEMDGESIDLSSYAKCLQMDCVCKYSSKDVRDVYSDKRPRLTLKLWRGLYHDCYKAITENYHPHLIIAPNAGIAAYSSWLPTIELIKKINVPAIFSDFCEEACHLGASCLSSVIGHPITYPIQLNPFRQPIAIEDTALFLPCYSNCFLYGFASLFCNFNPKFRFEFGPGLIPQDTNPMSSLRSTIWVLVLCALALRFCTNLGRAMNLPFTANDVLPVLPRQISWPVLNNFHSAVDLLPSYVGSVTPSNGTIEWKGACFSTNEARIDFTEGDRGLGGGLLRLKTSAAHSWTCMDLYVFATPYRITWDYYFSAREHTLNFGSWEEPAELEYVKQHGISVFLMPSGMMGTMLSLVDVLPLFSNSIWGENANLAFLKKHMGATFEKRSQPWQATINPDDVHSGDFLAVSKIRGRWGGFETLEKWVTGAFAGHTAVCLKDEQGNLWVGESGHENEKGEEIIVVIPWDEWWELALKDNSNPQIALLPLHPEIRAKFNTTAAWEYARRMSGKPYGYHNMIFSWIDTVTDNFPPPLDAHLVISVMSMWTRLQPAYAANMWNEALNKRLGTEDLDLHDILVETEKRGIPFDVLLTIPEQDEWVYSDGTSTTCVAFILAMYKEAGVFGPISSSIQVTEFTIRDAYMLRIFEDNQTNLPSWCNNESDKLPFCQILGEYKMELPEYNTLKPYANMNENCPSLPPTYDRPIRC
;
A
#
# COMPACT_ATOMS: atom_id res chain seq x y z
N MET A 1 4.95 -13.17 -27.60
CA MET A 1 5.18 -13.86 -26.32
C MET A 1 6.50 -13.43 -25.77
N GLU A 2 6.51 -12.93 -24.54
CA GLU A 2 7.73 -12.51 -23.85
C GLU A 2 8.47 -13.71 -23.26
N CYS A 3 9.78 -13.55 -23.05
CA CYS A 3 10.58 -14.55 -22.36
C CYS A 3 10.41 -14.38 -20.84
N ALA A 4 9.96 -15.43 -20.16
CA ALA A 4 9.78 -15.39 -18.71
C ALA A 4 11.10 -15.26 -17.90
N GLY A 5 12.25 -15.55 -18.52
CA GLY A 5 13.57 -15.32 -17.91
C GLY A 5 14.16 -13.92 -18.16
N LYS A 6 13.42 -13.01 -18.80
CA LYS A 6 13.86 -11.62 -19.05
C LYS A 6 14.14 -10.92 -17.71
N GLY A 7 15.26 -10.18 -17.64
CA GLY A 7 15.71 -9.52 -16.41
C GLY A 7 16.58 -10.38 -15.47
N ARG A 8 16.71 -11.69 -15.69
CA ARG A 8 17.51 -12.59 -14.82
C ARG A 8 18.99 -12.71 -15.25
N GLY A 9 19.64 -11.55 -15.37
CA GLY A 9 21.10 -11.40 -15.51
C GLY A 9 21.74 -11.70 -16.89
N SER A 10 21.04 -12.34 -17.83
CA SER A 10 21.52 -12.51 -19.22
C SER A 10 20.54 -11.95 -20.23
N ARG A 11 21.04 -11.33 -21.31
CA ARG A 11 20.20 -10.73 -22.37
C ARG A 11 19.40 -11.81 -23.11
N CYS A 12 18.20 -11.45 -23.57
CA CYS A 12 17.41 -12.33 -24.43
C CYS A 12 18.11 -12.51 -25.79
N ILE A 13 18.14 -13.74 -26.28
CA ILE A 13 18.83 -14.11 -27.53
C ILE A 13 17.90 -14.20 -28.75
N GLY A 14 16.61 -13.93 -28.58
CA GLY A 14 15.61 -14.03 -29.65
C GLY A 14 14.17 -14.15 -29.12
N PRO A 15 13.19 -14.45 -30.00
CA PRO A 15 11.80 -14.64 -29.60
C PRO A 15 11.63 -15.84 -28.65
N ALA A 16 10.67 -15.75 -27.72
CA ALA A 16 10.39 -16.80 -26.74
C ALA A 16 9.62 -17.98 -27.36
N ILE A 17 10.31 -18.80 -28.15
CA ILE A 17 9.72 -19.94 -28.86
C ILE A 17 9.72 -21.24 -28.04
N ARG A 18 10.54 -21.33 -26.99
CA ARG A 18 10.69 -22.54 -26.19
C ARG A 18 9.65 -22.58 -25.09
N ARG A 19 8.66 -23.47 -25.20
CA ARG A 19 7.63 -23.66 -24.16
C ARG A 19 8.11 -24.60 -23.06
N CYS A 20 7.63 -24.41 -21.84
CA CYS A 20 7.83 -25.40 -20.77
C CYS A 20 7.23 -26.75 -21.20
N GLY A 21 8.03 -27.82 -21.14
CA GLY A 21 7.59 -29.16 -21.56
C GLY A 21 6.50 -29.79 -20.68
N ARG A 22 6.25 -29.25 -19.48
CA ARG A 22 5.21 -29.75 -18.57
C ARG A 22 3.91 -28.95 -18.69
N CYS A 23 3.94 -27.67 -18.31
CA CYS A 23 2.73 -26.86 -18.29
C CYS A 23 2.34 -26.33 -19.67
N GLY A 24 3.29 -26.16 -20.60
CA GLY A 24 3.07 -25.49 -21.89
C GLY A 24 2.76 -23.99 -21.81
N ALA A 25 2.31 -23.44 -20.68
CA ALA A 25 1.86 -22.04 -20.61
C ALA A 25 3.00 -21.00 -20.71
N VAL A 26 4.20 -21.32 -20.19
CA VAL A 26 5.33 -20.37 -20.10
C VAL A 26 6.32 -20.56 -21.23
N SER A 27 6.85 -19.45 -21.78
CA SER A 27 7.82 -19.44 -22.87
C SER A 27 9.15 -18.77 -22.55
N TYR A 28 10.21 -19.27 -23.18
CA TYR A 28 11.60 -18.85 -22.99
C TYR A 28 12.29 -18.63 -24.32
N CYS A 29 13.24 -17.69 -24.39
CA CYS A 29 14.09 -17.50 -25.57
C CYS A 29 15.31 -18.43 -25.58
N SER A 30 15.67 -19.04 -24.45
CA SER A 30 16.79 -19.98 -24.32
C SER A 30 16.56 -21.02 -23.22
N ALA A 31 17.34 -22.10 -23.23
CA ALA A 31 17.35 -23.07 -22.14
C ALA A 31 17.87 -22.44 -20.82
N ASP A 32 18.84 -21.54 -20.91
CA ASP A 32 19.41 -20.86 -19.74
C ASP A 32 18.36 -20.01 -19.01
N HIS A 33 17.53 -19.25 -19.76
CA HIS A 33 16.43 -18.49 -19.18
C HIS A 33 15.36 -19.39 -18.56
N GLN A 34 15.13 -20.58 -19.13
CA GLN A 34 14.24 -21.57 -18.53
C GLN A 34 14.80 -22.10 -17.20
N ILE A 35 16.10 -22.42 -17.13
CA ILE A 35 16.75 -22.92 -15.91
C ILE A 35 16.72 -21.85 -14.82
N LYS A 36 17.06 -20.60 -15.16
CA LYS A 36 17.08 -19.48 -14.19
C LYS A 36 15.71 -19.13 -13.64
N HIS A 37 14.66 -19.20 -14.46
CA HIS A 37 13.27 -18.93 -14.04
C HIS A 37 12.59 -20.14 -13.37
N TRP A 38 13.21 -21.32 -13.41
CA TRP A 38 12.58 -22.54 -12.90
C TRP A 38 12.25 -22.45 -11.41
N ASN A 39 13.05 -21.75 -10.61
CA ASN A 39 12.82 -21.60 -9.18
C ASN A 39 11.52 -20.87 -8.84
N ASP A 40 11.07 -19.93 -9.68
CA ASP A 40 9.79 -19.23 -9.51
C ASP A 40 8.66 -20.03 -10.17
N HIS A 41 8.91 -20.54 -11.38
CA HIS A 41 7.90 -21.26 -12.16
C HIS A 41 7.51 -22.62 -11.57
N LYS A 42 8.38 -23.31 -10.82
CA LYS A 42 8.14 -24.68 -10.34
C LYS A 42 6.82 -24.81 -9.56
N ASP A 43 6.49 -23.80 -8.75
CA ASP A 43 5.34 -23.82 -7.85
C ASP A 43 4.03 -23.52 -8.61
N GLU A 44 4.12 -22.75 -9.69
CA GLU A 44 3.01 -22.39 -10.59
C GLU A 44 2.79 -23.44 -11.69
N CYS A 45 3.83 -24.18 -12.07
CA CYS A 45 3.85 -25.09 -13.22
C CYS A 45 2.71 -26.13 -13.16
N LYS A 46 2.46 -26.70 -11.98
CA LYS A 46 1.37 -27.66 -11.78
C LYS A 46 -0.01 -27.01 -11.97
N ARG A 47 -0.19 -25.76 -11.53
CA ARG A 47 -1.43 -25.01 -11.69
C ARG A 47 -1.67 -24.66 -13.16
N PHE A 48 -0.65 -24.15 -13.85
CA PHE A 48 -0.71 -23.90 -15.29
C PHE A 48 -0.99 -25.15 -16.12
N GLU A 49 -0.41 -26.29 -15.74
CA GLU A 49 -0.72 -27.57 -16.39
C GLU A 49 -2.21 -27.92 -16.29
N GLN A 50 -2.87 -27.63 -15.16
CA GLN A 50 -4.32 -27.87 -15.00
C GLN A 50 -5.16 -26.88 -15.81
N GLN A 51 -4.80 -25.60 -15.82
CA GLN A 51 -5.48 -24.60 -16.64
C GLN A 51 -5.34 -24.92 -18.15
N MET A 52 -4.16 -25.37 -18.57
CA MET A 52 -3.86 -25.82 -19.93
C MET A 52 -4.55 -27.15 -20.31
N LYS A 53 -5.25 -27.82 -19.40
CA LYS A 53 -6.17 -28.94 -19.75
C LYS A 53 -7.59 -28.47 -20.05
N ARG A 54 -7.97 -27.25 -19.65
CA ARG A 54 -9.32 -26.68 -19.80
C ARG A 54 -9.46 -25.66 -20.95
N ILE A 55 -8.37 -25.41 -21.67
CA ILE A 55 -8.29 -24.45 -22.78
C ILE A 55 -9.29 -24.76 -23.90
N ASP A 56 -9.55 -26.03 -24.20
CA ASP A 56 -10.48 -26.39 -25.27
C ASP A 56 -11.90 -25.84 -25.02
N THR A 57 -12.35 -25.89 -23.76
CA THR A 57 -13.63 -25.29 -23.33
C THR A 57 -13.67 -23.77 -23.48
N LEU A 58 -12.51 -23.09 -23.46
CA LEU A 58 -12.44 -21.64 -23.67
C LEU A 58 -12.64 -21.23 -25.13
N TYR A 59 -12.35 -22.12 -26.08
CA TYR A 59 -12.56 -21.89 -27.51
C TYR A 59 -13.99 -22.19 -27.99
N GLU A 60 -14.82 -22.79 -27.14
CA GLU A 60 -16.19 -23.13 -27.48
C GLU A 60 -17.07 -21.88 -27.51
N PHE A 61 -17.41 -21.45 -28.74
CA PHE A 61 -18.39 -20.40 -29.02
C PHE A 61 -19.35 -20.86 -30.14
N PRO A 62 -20.62 -20.44 -30.09
CA PRO A 62 -21.62 -20.86 -31.08
C PRO A 62 -21.55 -20.06 -32.40
N PHE A 63 -20.58 -19.15 -32.55
CA PHE A 63 -20.56 -18.20 -33.66
C PHE A 63 -19.97 -18.79 -34.93
N THR A 64 -20.49 -18.39 -36.09
CA THR A 64 -19.94 -18.83 -37.39
C THR A 64 -18.57 -18.23 -37.68
N PHE A 65 -18.17 -17.19 -36.94
CA PHE A 65 -16.86 -16.55 -37.05
C PHE A 65 -15.83 -17.11 -36.05
N SER A 66 -16.15 -18.17 -35.30
CA SER A 66 -15.26 -18.75 -34.29
C SER A 66 -13.92 -19.22 -34.89
N GLU A 67 -13.93 -19.77 -36.11
CA GLU A 67 -12.68 -20.13 -36.82
C GLU A 67 -11.80 -18.90 -37.10
N GLU A 68 -12.40 -17.80 -37.57
CA GLU A 68 -11.68 -16.54 -37.79
C GLU A 68 -11.18 -15.95 -36.47
N ALA A 69 -11.95 -16.09 -35.38
CA ALA A 69 -11.52 -15.69 -34.03
C ALA A 69 -10.32 -16.51 -33.52
N VAL A 70 -10.24 -17.79 -33.85
CA VAL A 70 -9.06 -18.62 -33.56
C VAL A 70 -7.85 -18.17 -34.39
N GLN A 71 -8.04 -17.80 -35.65
CA GLN A 71 -6.98 -17.24 -36.50
C GLN A 71 -6.44 -15.90 -35.96
N LEU A 72 -7.29 -15.07 -35.35
CA LEU A 72 -6.86 -13.86 -34.62
C LEU A 72 -5.91 -14.22 -33.46
N CYS A 73 -6.26 -15.23 -32.66
CA CYS A 73 -5.42 -15.71 -31.55
C CYS A 73 -4.04 -16.19 -32.03
N GLN A 74 -3.98 -16.77 -33.23
CA GLN A 74 -2.77 -17.25 -33.87
C GLN A 74 -1.98 -16.16 -34.63
N LYS A 75 -2.42 -14.89 -34.55
CA LYS A 75 -1.86 -13.74 -35.27
C LYS A 75 -1.82 -13.91 -36.79
N GLN A 76 -2.70 -14.75 -37.35
CA GLN A 76 -2.82 -14.94 -38.81
C GLN A 76 -3.70 -13.87 -39.47
N VAL A 77 -4.66 -13.34 -38.70
CA VAL A 77 -5.54 -12.25 -39.08
C VAL A 77 -5.43 -11.17 -37.99
N SER A 78 -5.60 -9.90 -38.33
CA SER A 78 -5.64 -8.81 -37.34
C SER A 78 -7.08 -8.47 -36.96
N ARG A 79 -7.31 -8.01 -35.72
CA ARG A 79 -8.64 -7.56 -35.25
C ARG A 79 -9.22 -6.46 -36.14
N CYS A 80 -8.36 -5.57 -36.65
CA CYS A 80 -8.73 -4.56 -37.63
C CYS A 80 -9.25 -5.15 -38.96
N SER A 81 -8.63 -6.21 -39.48
CA SER A 81 -9.10 -6.92 -40.67
C SER A 81 -10.45 -7.60 -40.42
N PHE A 82 -10.60 -8.24 -39.26
CA PHE A 82 -11.86 -8.86 -38.82
C PHE A 82 -13.03 -7.86 -38.80
N LEU A 83 -12.81 -6.67 -38.23
CA LEU A 83 -13.81 -5.60 -38.17
C LEU A 83 -14.07 -4.97 -39.54
N SER A 84 -13.02 -4.78 -40.36
CA SER A 84 -13.13 -4.16 -41.68
C SER A 84 -13.94 -5.02 -42.65
N LYS A 85 -13.79 -6.36 -42.60
CA LYS A 85 -14.61 -7.29 -43.39
C LYS A 85 -16.12 -7.21 -43.11
N ARG A 86 -16.49 -6.57 -42.00
CA ARG A 86 -17.87 -6.43 -41.52
C ARG A 86 -18.34 -4.97 -41.52
N ASP A 87 -17.57 -4.06 -42.10
CA ASP A 87 -17.86 -2.61 -42.21
C ASP A 87 -18.12 -1.92 -40.85
N ILE A 88 -17.55 -2.45 -39.77
CA ILE A 88 -17.68 -1.93 -38.39
C ILE A 88 -16.36 -1.43 -37.82
N HIS A 89 -15.32 -1.32 -38.63
CA HIS A 89 -14.02 -0.84 -38.18
C HIS A 89 -14.03 0.69 -37.98
N LYS A 90 -13.66 1.16 -36.78
CA LYS A 90 -13.55 2.58 -36.42
C LYS A 90 -14.84 3.41 -36.59
N VAL A 91 -16.00 2.80 -36.39
CA VAL A 91 -17.29 3.46 -36.56
C VAL A 91 -18.25 3.09 -35.44
N GLY A 92 -19.15 4.01 -35.09
CA GLY A 92 -20.15 3.76 -34.03
C GLY A 92 -19.50 3.27 -32.74
N MET A 93 -20.18 2.39 -32.01
CA MET A 93 -19.69 1.82 -30.74
C MET A 93 -18.45 0.92 -30.89
N TRP A 94 -18.01 0.63 -32.12
CA TRP A 94 -16.89 -0.25 -32.44
C TRP A 94 -15.53 0.46 -32.52
N LEU A 95 -15.50 1.77 -32.29
CA LEU A 95 -14.35 2.63 -32.55
C LEU A 95 -13.04 2.14 -31.91
N TYR A 96 -13.12 1.53 -30.72
CA TYR A 96 -11.98 1.06 -29.92
C TYR A 96 -11.90 -0.46 -29.76
N GLU A 97 -12.60 -1.19 -30.63
CA GLU A 97 -12.47 -2.64 -30.73
C GLU A 97 -11.16 -3.07 -31.41
N CYS A 98 -10.32 -2.15 -31.91
CA CYS A 98 -8.96 -2.43 -32.39
C CYS A 98 -7.99 -1.34 -31.86
N PRO A 99 -6.72 -1.68 -31.52
CA PRO A 99 -5.72 -0.70 -31.03
C PRO A 99 -5.47 0.50 -31.98
N CYS A 100 -5.72 0.33 -33.29
CA CYS A 100 -5.53 1.40 -34.26
C CYS A 100 -6.52 2.58 -34.08
N GLY A 101 -7.57 2.42 -33.26
CA GLY A 101 -8.55 3.46 -32.94
C GLY A 101 -8.00 4.55 -32.02
N GLU A 102 -7.00 4.24 -31.19
CA GLU A 102 -6.44 5.18 -30.20
C GLU A 102 -5.60 6.32 -30.80
N ALA A 103 -5.03 6.12 -31.99
CA ALA A 103 -4.08 7.06 -32.59
C ALA A 103 -4.73 8.25 -33.34
N ALA A 104 -6.06 8.41 -33.38
CA ALA A 104 -6.72 9.18 -34.44
C ALA A 104 -7.63 10.38 -34.07
N THR A 105 -7.97 10.69 -32.81
CA THR A 105 -8.93 11.81 -32.54
C THR A 105 -8.76 12.48 -31.18
N SER A 106 -8.87 13.83 -31.15
CA SER A 106 -9.11 14.61 -29.94
C SER A 106 -10.50 14.29 -29.39
N TYR A 107 -10.57 14.01 -28.09
CA TYR A 107 -11.75 13.53 -27.37
C TYR A 107 -12.97 14.45 -27.50
N ASP A 108 -14.11 13.90 -27.92
CA ASP A 108 -15.43 14.51 -27.74
C ASP A 108 -16.34 13.48 -27.06
N TYR A 109 -16.17 13.32 -25.74
CA TYR A 109 -17.03 12.48 -24.90
C TYR A 109 -18.46 13.05 -24.77
N SER A 110 -18.71 14.28 -25.26
CA SER A 110 -20.02 14.94 -25.14
C SER A 110 -21.13 14.33 -25.99
N ARG A 111 -20.80 13.43 -26.92
CA ARG A 111 -21.77 12.75 -27.79
C ARG A 111 -21.82 11.26 -27.53
N LEU A 112 -22.91 10.82 -26.93
CA LEU A 112 -23.24 9.40 -26.77
C LEU A 112 -23.24 8.70 -28.13
N ASN A 113 -22.43 7.65 -28.26
CA ASN A 113 -22.40 6.84 -29.45
C ASN A 113 -23.50 5.78 -29.38
N ASP A 114 -24.58 5.99 -30.12
CA ASP A 114 -25.80 5.18 -30.03
C ASP A 114 -26.01 4.26 -31.24
N SER A 115 -25.00 4.06 -32.09
CA SER A 115 -25.15 3.32 -33.35
C SER A 115 -24.43 1.96 -33.33
N TRP A 116 -25.20 0.90 -33.62
CA TRP A 116 -24.67 -0.43 -33.86
C TRP A 116 -23.93 -0.55 -35.19
N VAL A 117 -24.21 0.29 -36.18
CA VAL A 117 -23.67 0.13 -37.56
C VAL A 117 -23.96 -1.26 -38.15
N LEU A 118 -24.97 -1.96 -37.62
CA LEU A 118 -25.40 -3.29 -38.07
C LEU A 118 -26.84 -3.24 -38.60
N PRO A 119 -27.23 -4.13 -39.54
CA PRO A 119 -28.63 -4.30 -39.92
C PRO A 119 -29.52 -4.63 -38.72
N ARG A 120 -30.83 -4.31 -38.80
CA ARG A 120 -31.80 -4.57 -37.73
C ARG A 120 -31.80 -6.03 -37.26
N ILE A 121 -31.69 -6.97 -38.19
CA ILE A 121 -31.70 -8.41 -37.88
C ILE A 121 -30.44 -8.86 -37.14
N SER A 122 -29.36 -8.08 -37.18
CA SER A 122 -28.06 -8.43 -36.62
C SER A 122 -27.78 -7.71 -35.31
N CYS A 123 -28.68 -6.88 -34.80
CA CYS A 123 -28.44 -6.14 -33.56
C CYS A 123 -29.71 -5.96 -32.73
N PRO A 124 -29.57 -5.84 -31.40
CA PRO A 124 -30.68 -5.64 -30.48
C PRO A 124 -31.17 -4.17 -30.47
N CYS A 125 -31.71 -3.68 -31.58
CA CYS A 125 -32.16 -2.30 -31.71
C CYS A 125 -33.64 -2.06 -31.36
N SER A 126 -34.37 -3.11 -30.96
CA SER A 126 -35.78 -3.05 -30.57
C SER A 126 -36.07 -3.98 -29.40
N GLU A 127 -37.27 -3.81 -28.81
CA GLU A 127 -37.82 -4.73 -27.81
C GLU A 127 -37.77 -6.20 -28.29
N PRO A 128 -37.55 -7.15 -27.38
CA PRO A 128 -37.57 -8.58 -27.71
C PRO A 128 -38.99 -9.03 -28.10
N LEU A 129 -39.08 -10.05 -28.97
CA LEU A 129 -40.38 -10.59 -29.41
C LEU A 129 -41.16 -11.29 -28.30
N SER A 130 -40.46 -11.74 -27.26
CA SER A 130 -41.04 -12.36 -26.08
C SER A 130 -40.25 -11.93 -24.84
N PRO A 131 -40.92 -11.71 -23.69
CA PRO A 131 -40.22 -11.43 -22.44
C PRO A 131 -39.31 -12.60 -22.09
N ILE A 132 -38.22 -12.31 -21.36
CA ILE A 132 -37.32 -13.35 -20.88
C ILE A 132 -38.05 -14.23 -19.86
N THR A 133 -38.29 -15.50 -20.21
CA THR A 133 -39.01 -16.46 -19.35
C THR A 133 -38.09 -17.49 -18.70
N LYS A 134 -36.85 -17.60 -19.16
CA LYS A 134 -35.85 -18.58 -18.71
C LYS A 134 -34.50 -17.90 -18.53
N ARG A 135 -33.69 -18.43 -17.63
CA ARG A 135 -32.29 -18.01 -17.47
C ARG A 135 -31.50 -18.38 -18.72
N LEU A 136 -30.61 -17.48 -19.13
CA LEU A 136 -29.76 -17.65 -20.30
C LEU A 136 -28.43 -18.25 -19.85
N HIS A 137 -28.01 -19.37 -20.43
CA HIS A 137 -26.81 -20.09 -20.01
C HIS A 137 -25.69 -20.07 -21.06
N SER A 138 -25.96 -19.54 -22.25
CA SER A 138 -25.00 -19.46 -23.34
C SER A 138 -25.29 -18.32 -24.31
N TRP A 139 -24.27 -17.94 -25.09
CA TRP A 139 -24.45 -17.04 -26.24
C TRP A 139 -25.53 -17.51 -27.21
N LYS A 140 -25.67 -18.83 -27.40
CA LYS A 140 -26.68 -19.42 -28.28
C LYS A 140 -28.09 -19.13 -27.76
N ASP A 141 -28.32 -19.31 -26.46
CA ASP A 141 -29.63 -19.05 -25.85
C ASP A 141 -30.04 -17.57 -26.03
N TYR A 142 -29.10 -16.65 -25.80
CA TYR A 142 -29.35 -15.22 -25.98
C TYR A 142 -29.64 -14.85 -27.44
N TYR A 143 -28.84 -15.35 -28.38
CA TYR A 143 -29.00 -15.06 -29.82
C TYR A 143 -30.32 -15.65 -30.34
N ASP A 144 -30.68 -16.87 -29.93
CA ASP A 144 -31.95 -17.50 -30.28
C ASP A 144 -33.13 -16.70 -29.71
N TRP A 145 -33.05 -16.27 -28.43
CA TRP A 145 -34.09 -15.43 -27.79
C TRP A 145 -34.26 -14.07 -28.47
N ARG A 146 -33.16 -13.39 -28.82
CA ARG A 146 -33.19 -12.11 -29.55
C ARG A 146 -33.41 -12.24 -31.04
N CYS A 147 -33.49 -13.47 -31.56
CA CYS A 147 -33.58 -13.76 -32.99
C CYS A 147 -32.45 -13.09 -33.79
N ILE A 148 -31.25 -13.04 -33.21
CA ILE A 148 -30.03 -12.52 -33.85
C ILE A 148 -29.28 -13.71 -34.44
N PRO A 149 -28.83 -13.66 -35.69
CA PRO A 149 -28.11 -14.76 -36.29
C PRO A 149 -26.67 -14.87 -35.76
N LEU A 150 -26.16 -16.09 -35.64
CA LEU A 150 -24.83 -16.41 -35.07
C LEU A 150 -23.63 -15.89 -35.88
N HIS A 151 -23.85 -15.29 -37.05
CA HIS A 151 -22.82 -14.57 -37.78
C HIS A 151 -22.67 -13.10 -37.34
N SER A 152 -23.63 -12.58 -36.57
CA SER A 152 -23.58 -11.20 -36.07
C SER A 152 -22.48 -11.02 -35.01
N PRO A 153 -21.62 -10.00 -35.12
CA PRO A 153 -20.57 -9.71 -34.16
C PRO A 153 -21.08 -9.04 -32.87
N ALA A 154 -22.38 -8.85 -32.66
CA ALA A 154 -22.93 -8.10 -31.53
C ALA A 154 -22.42 -8.55 -30.14
N ALA A 155 -22.09 -9.83 -29.97
CA ALA A 155 -21.48 -10.41 -28.77
C ALA A 155 -20.18 -9.73 -28.32
N LEU A 156 -19.43 -9.10 -29.24
CA LEU A 156 -18.23 -8.34 -28.92
C LEU A 156 -18.51 -7.12 -28.03
N LEU A 157 -19.73 -6.58 -28.07
CA LEU A 157 -20.16 -5.45 -27.24
C LEU A 157 -21.13 -5.90 -26.14
N LEU A 158 -22.00 -6.86 -26.45
CA LEU A 158 -23.03 -7.34 -25.52
C LEU A 158 -22.48 -8.09 -24.31
N HIS A 159 -21.21 -8.48 -24.30
CA HIS A 159 -20.65 -9.14 -23.13
C HIS A 159 -20.74 -8.25 -21.87
N TRP A 160 -20.74 -6.92 -21.97
CA TRP A 160 -20.89 -6.04 -20.81
C TRP A 160 -22.22 -6.26 -20.06
N PRO A 161 -23.40 -5.99 -20.65
CA PRO A 161 -24.68 -6.18 -19.96
C PRO A 161 -24.97 -7.65 -19.64
N LEU A 162 -24.54 -8.59 -20.47
CA LEU A 162 -24.76 -10.02 -20.21
C LEU A 162 -23.88 -10.55 -19.07
N THR A 163 -22.68 -10.00 -18.89
CA THR A 163 -21.84 -10.29 -17.72
C THR A 163 -22.50 -9.78 -16.44
N ILE A 164 -23.14 -8.60 -16.46
CA ILE A 164 -23.92 -8.09 -15.32
C ILE A 164 -25.08 -9.03 -14.99
N SER A 165 -25.83 -9.45 -16.01
CA SER A 165 -26.95 -10.39 -15.82
C SER A 165 -26.50 -11.72 -15.24
N TYR A 166 -25.39 -12.26 -15.71
CA TYR A 166 -24.85 -13.50 -15.19
C TYR A 166 -24.26 -13.32 -13.78
N ALA A 167 -23.58 -12.21 -13.50
CA ALA A 167 -23.07 -11.89 -12.16
C ALA A 167 -24.19 -11.80 -11.11
N MET A 168 -25.37 -11.29 -11.46
CA MET A 168 -26.54 -11.33 -10.57
C MET A 168 -27.00 -12.75 -10.27
N GLU A 169 -26.99 -13.64 -11.27
CA GLU A 169 -27.28 -15.06 -11.06
C GLU A 169 -26.25 -15.72 -10.15
N VAL A 170 -24.96 -15.45 -10.36
CA VAL A 170 -23.87 -15.93 -9.50
C VAL A 170 -24.04 -15.48 -8.05
N ALA A 171 -24.43 -14.22 -7.86
CA ALA A 171 -24.69 -13.64 -6.56
C ALA A 171 -25.98 -14.16 -5.90
N GLY A 172 -26.82 -14.92 -6.62
CA GLY A 172 -28.10 -15.42 -6.13
C GLY A 172 -29.20 -14.34 -6.05
N LEU A 173 -29.06 -13.24 -6.79
CA LEU A 173 -29.98 -12.10 -6.79
C LEU A 173 -31.06 -12.32 -7.86
N GLU A 174 -32.26 -12.76 -7.47
CA GLU A 174 -33.38 -12.91 -8.40
C GLU A 174 -34.17 -11.60 -8.56
N PRO A 175 -34.38 -11.06 -9.77
CA PRO A 175 -35.01 -9.74 -10.00
C PRO A 175 -36.43 -9.54 -9.45
N LEU A 176 -37.06 -10.60 -8.94
CA LEU A 176 -38.44 -10.63 -8.44
C LEU A 176 -38.53 -10.86 -6.92
N THR A 177 -37.42 -10.87 -6.18
CA THR A 177 -37.51 -10.93 -4.72
C THR A 177 -38.04 -9.60 -4.17
N PRO A 178 -38.89 -9.61 -3.12
CA PRO A 178 -39.41 -8.40 -2.47
C PRO A 178 -38.32 -7.54 -1.79
N GLU A 179 -37.04 -7.89 -1.91
CA GLU A 179 -35.89 -7.23 -1.29
C GLU A 179 -35.37 -6.02 -2.10
N PHE A 180 -35.65 -5.93 -3.41
CA PHE A 180 -35.11 -4.89 -4.30
C PHE A 180 -35.92 -3.59 -4.39
N GLY A 181 -37.11 -3.54 -3.76
CA GLY A 181 -38.07 -2.46 -3.99
C GLY A 181 -38.36 -2.27 -5.49
N ASP A 182 -38.62 -1.03 -5.91
CA ASP A 182 -38.89 -0.70 -7.33
C ASP A 182 -37.60 -0.45 -8.16
N THR A 183 -36.40 -0.53 -7.58
CA THR A 183 -35.14 -0.08 -8.22
C THR A 183 -33.93 -0.94 -7.88
N LEU A 184 -33.37 -1.60 -8.90
CA LEU A 184 -32.08 -2.29 -8.86
C LEU A 184 -30.93 -1.29 -8.95
N ARG A 185 -29.98 -1.39 -8.02
CA ARG A 185 -28.81 -0.50 -7.90
C ARG A 185 -27.52 -1.29 -8.02
N ILE A 186 -26.69 -0.94 -8.98
CA ILE A 186 -25.43 -1.62 -9.28
C ILE A 186 -24.31 -0.60 -9.21
N HIS A 187 -23.23 -0.91 -8.48
CA HIS A 187 -22.01 -0.14 -8.59
C HIS A 187 -21.05 -0.87 -9.53
N TYR A 188 -20.70 -0.22 -10.63
CA TYR A 188 -19.81 -0.74 -11.67
C TYR A 188 -18.44 -0.10 -11.53
N LEU A 189 -17.41 -0.88 -11.23
CA LEU A 189 -16.08 -0.36 -10.91
C LEU A 189 -15.11 -0.55 -12.08
N GLY A 190 -14.33 0.50 -12.35
CA GLY A 190 -13.26 0.49 -13.34
C GLY A 190 -13.70 0.53 -14.81
N PRO A 191 -14.71 1.34 -15.21
CA PRO A 191 -15.05 1.46 -16.63
C PRO A 191 -13.90 2.09 -17.42
N GLU A 192 -13.58 1.51 -18.58
CA GLU A 192 -12.61 2.06 -19.53
C GLU A 192 -13.24 2.12 -20.93
N LYS A 193 -13.18 1.02 -21.69
CA LYS A 193 -13.76 0.92 -23.04
C LYS A 193 -15.29 1.12 -23.03
N GLU A 194 -15.91 0.75 -21.92
CA GLU A 194 -17.34 0.85 -21.67
C GLU A 194 -17.85 2.30 -21.75
N LEU A 195 -17.02 3.29 -21.42
CA LEU A 195 -17.36 4.71 -21.48
C LEU A 195 -17.73 5.17 -22.91
N LEU A 196 -17.28 4.45 -23.92
CA LEU A 196 -17.57 4.73 -25.34
C LEU A 196 -18.67 3.82 -25.91
N GLN A 197 -19.18 2.91 -25.07
CA GLN A 197 -20.14 1.87 -25.40
C GLN A 197 -21.36 1.90 -24.46
N LEU A 198 -21.59 3.03 -23.78
CA LEU A 198 -22.65 3.17 -22.77
C LEU A 198 -24.03 2.79 -23.30
N SER A 199 -24.34 3.08 -24.56
CA SER A 199 -25.61 2.72 -25.21
C SER A 199 -25.89 1.21 -25.24
N VAL A 200 -24.87 0.36 -25.12
CA VAL A 200 -25.01 -1.11 -25.07
C VAL A 200 -25.69 -1.55 -23.77
N PHE A 201 -25.55 -0.79 -22.67
CA PHE A 201 -26.18 -1.09 -21.39
C PHE A 201 -27.71 -0.99 -21.44
N ALA A 202 -28.29 -0.32 -22.45
CA ALA A 202 -29.73 -0.32 -22.70
C ALA A 202 -30.32 -1.74 -22.84
N GLU A 203 -29.50 -2.74 -23.18
CA GLU A 203 -29.90 -4.14 -23.20
C GLU A 203 -30.42 -4.66 -21.84
N LEU A 204 -29.96 -4.09 -20.73
CA LEU A 204 -30.42 -4.45 -19.39
C LEU A 204 -31.94 -4.23 -19.22
N LEU A 205 -32.55 -3.32 -19.98
CA LEU A 205 -34.00 -3.11 -20.00
C LEU A 205 -34.79 -4.34 -20.45
N ALA A 206 -34.20 -5.15 -21.34
CA ALA A 206 -34.78 -6.39 -21.84
C ALA A 206 -34.51 -7.57 -20.90
N LEU A 207 -33.32 -7.59 -20.27
CA LEU A 207 -32.89 -8.64 -19.35
C LEU A 207 -33.61 -8.55 -17.99
N PHE A 208 -34.00 -7.35 -17.58
CA PHE A 208 -34.73 -7.08 -16.32
C PHE A 208 -36.06 -6.36 -16.60
N PRO A 209 -37.05 -7.07 -17.18
CA PRO A 209 -38.33 -6.47 -17.52
C PRO A 209 -39.05 -5.97 -16.26
N GLY A 210 -39.56 -4.74 -16.31
CA GLY A 210 -40.34 -4.15 -15.20
C GLY A 210 -39.53 -3.58 -14.02
N VAL A 211 -38.20 -3.70 -14.04
CA VAL A 211 -37.32 -3.16 -12.98
C VAL A 211 -36.72 -1.82 -13.41
N THR A 212 -36.64 -0.86 -12.50
CA THR A 212 -35.85 0.37 -12.71
C THR A 212 -34.39 0.08 -12.35
N ILE A 213 -33.44 0.46 -13.19
CA ILE A 213 -32.03 0.14 -13.00
C ILE A 213 -31.23 1.44 -12.85
N GLN A 214 -30.39 1.50 -11.81
CA GLN A 214 -29.46 2.59 -11.59
C GLN A 214 -28.06 1.99 -11.50
N ILE A 215 -27.15 2.45 -12.37
CA ILE A 215 -25.76 2.01 -12.40
C ILE A 215 -24.86 3.21 -12.09
N GLU A 216 -24.11 3.10 -11.00
CA GLU A 216 -23.07 4.05 -10.63
C GLU A 216 -21.74 3.53 -11.20
N LEU A 217 -21.26 4.12 -12.29
CA LEU A 217 -19.97 3.77 -12.88
C LEU A 217 -18.87 4.61 -12.22
N VAL A 218 -17.89 3.94 -11.62
CA VAL A 218 -16.87 4.59 -10.79
C VAL A 218 -15.48 4.16 -11.24
N GLY A 219 -14.63 5.12 -11.60
CA GLY A 219 -13.25 4.81 -11.96
C GLY A 219 -12.37 6.02 -12.27
N PRO A 220 -11.04 5.88 -12.17
CA PRO A 220 -10.09 6.98 -12.39
C PRO A 220 -9.97 7.39 -13.87
N ARG A 221 -10.41 6.53 -14.80
CA ARG A 221 -10.38 6.75 -16.25
C ARG A 221 -11.57 7.55 -16.76
N ILE A 222 -12.57 7.83 -15.92
CA ILE A 222 -13.67 8.71 -16.29
C ILE A 222 -13.10 10.13 -16.53
N PRO A 223 -13.35 10.73 -17.71
CA PRO A 223 -12.96 12.11 -18.01
C PRO A 223 -13.52 13.11 -17.00
N GLU A 224 -12.77 14.18 -16.74
CA GLU A 224 -13.13 15.19 -15.76
C GLU A 224 -14.45 15.89 -16.11
N GLU A 225 -14.69 16.11 -17.40
CA GLU A 225 -15.92 16.73 -17.92
C GLU A 225 -17.19 15.88 -17.72
N MET A 226 -17.06 14.57 -17.49
CA MET A 226 -18.18 13.65 -17.28
C MET A 226 -18.40 13.33 -15.78
N ASP A 227 -17.57 13.86 -14.87
CA ASP A 227 -17.71 13.58 -13.45
C ASP A 227 -19.03 14.14 -12.89
N GLY A 228 -19.82 13.28 -12.25
CA GLY A 228 -21.15 13.60 -11.74
C GLY A 228 -22.27 13.60 -12.79
N GLU A 229 -21.96 13.37 -14.08
CA GLU A 229 -22.96 13.33 -15.15
C GLU A 229 -23.92 12.14 -14.99
N SER A 230 -25.18 12.34 -15.37
CA SER A 230 -26.22 11.30 -15.39
C SER A 230 -26.78 11.14 -16.79
N ILE A 231 -26.74 9.91 -17.30
CA ILE A 231 -27.16 9.53 -18.66
C ILE A 231 -28.37 8.59 -18.55
N ASP A 232 -29.51 9.04 -19.06
CA ASP A 232 -30.74 8.25 -19.08
C ASP A 232 -30.88 7.48 -20.40
N LEU A 233 -30.88 6.15 -20.31
CA LEU A 233 -31.08 5.26 -21.46
C LEU A 233 -32.54 4.83 -21.53
N SER A 234 -33.32 5.55 -22.34
CA SER A 234 -34.75 5.29 -22.55
C SER A 234 -35.08 4.45 -23.79
N SER A 235 -34.10 4.19 -24.65
CA SER A 235 -34.25 3.40 -25.88
C SER A 235 -32.98 2.62 -26.21
N TYR A 236 -33.14 1.52 -26.94
CA TYR A 236 -32.02 0.72 -27.46
C TYR A 236 -31.14 1.51 -28.45
N ALA A 237 -29.86 1.14 -28.55
CA ALA A 237 -28.97 1.62 -29.58
C ALA A 237 -29.51 1.32 -30.99
N LYS A 238 -29.31 2.25 -31.92
CA LYS A 238 -29.91 2.30 -33.25
C LYS A 238 -29.18 1.39 -34.24
N CYS A 239 -29.93 0.71 -35.11
CA CYS A 239 -29.36 -0.05 -36.22
C CYS A 239 -28.96 0.84 -37.41
N LEU A 240 -28.44 0.25 -38.48
CA LEU A 240 -28.06 0.94 -39.72
C LEU A 240 -29.26 1.29 -40.63
N GLN A 241 -30.36 0.54 -40.54
CA GLN A 241 -31.54 0.74 -41.41
C GLN A 241 -32.27 2.05 -41.09
N MET A 242 -32.58 2.84 -42.13
CA MET A 242 -33.20 4.17 -42.01
C MET A 242 -34.72 4.10 -41.76
N ASP A 243 -35.36 3.07 -42.27
CA ASP A 243 -36.80 2.78 -42.13
C ASP A 243 -37.15 2.00 -40.86
N CYS A 244 -36.14 1.63 -40.06
CA CYS A 244 -36.35 0.89 -38.83
C CYS A 244 -37.01 1.75 -37.75
N VAL A 245 -37.92 1.14 -36.98
CA VAL A 245 -38.63 1.78 -35.86
C VAL A 245 -37.67 2.45 -34.86
N CYS A 246 -36.45 1.92 -34.68
CA CYS A 246 -35.44 2.51 -33.79
C CYS A 246 -34.95 3.92 -34.22
N LYS A 247 -35.24 4.37 -35.44
CA LYS A 247 -34.89 5.71 -35.95
C LYS A 247 -35.95 6.76 -35.64
N TYR A 248 -37.17 6.33 -35.33
CA TYR A 248 -38.25 7.22 -34.96
C TYR A 248 -38.20 7.46 -33.46
N SER A 249 -37.81 8.67 -33.06
CA SER A 249 -37.85 9.10 -31.66
C SER A 249 -39.30 9.04 -31.16
N SER A 250 -39.51 8.46 -29.98
CA SER A 250 -40.77 8.41 -29.22
C SER A 250 -41.31 9.79 -28.79
N LYS A 251 -40.88 10.88 -29.43
CA LYS A 251 -41.36 12.25 -29.17
C LYS A 251 -42.68 12.57 -29.90
N ASP A 252 -43.06 11.81 -30.93
CA ASP A 252 -44.26 12.09 -31.74
C ASP A 252 -45.51 11.25 -31.37
N VAL A 253 -45.42 10.38 -30.37
CA VAL A 253 -46.61 9.74 -29.77
C VAL A 253 -46.66 10.14 -28.30
N ARG A 254 -47.25 11.31 -28.03
CA ARG A 254 -47.76 11.61 -26.68
C ARG A 254 -48.91 10.65 -26.41
N ASP A 255 -48.60 9.50 -25.82
CA ASP A 255 -49.60 8.73 -25.10
C ASP A 255 -49.97 9.51 -23.84
N VAL A 256 -51.24 9.91 -23.78
CA VAL A 256 -51.83 10.83 -22.80
C VAL A 256 -51.97 10.21 -21.40
N TYR A 257 -51.41 9.02 -21.15
CA TYR A 257 -51.47 8.35 -19.83
C TYR A 257 -50.27 7.41 -19.58
N SER A 258 -49.08 7.92 -19.20
CA SER A 258 -48.22 7.19 -18.25
C SER A 258 -47.11 8.06 -17.65
N ASP A 259 -47.18 8.32 -16.34
CA ASP A 259 -46.04 8.70 -15.49
C ASP A 259 -45.02 7.55 -15.43
N LYS A 260 -44.07 7.46 -16.35
CA LYS A 260 -43.00 6.44 -16.28
C LYS A 260 -41.64 7.09 -16.12
N ARG A 261 -41.07 6.93 -14.92
CA ARG A 261 -39.67 7.23 -14.55
C ARG A 261 -38.67 6.59 -15.54
N PRO A 262 -37.45 7.15 -15.71
CA PRO A 262 -36.40 6.49 -16.49
C PRO A 262 -36.16 5.08 -15.96
N ARG A 263 -36.15 4.08 -16.86
CA ARG A 263 -35.98 2.66 -16.50
C ARG A 263 -34.50 2.23 -16.36
N LEU A 264 -33.56 2.99 -16.93
CA LEU A 264 -32.13 2.79 -16.78
C LEU A 264 -31.40 4.15 -16.74
N THR A 265 -30.70 4.42 -15.64
CA THR A 265 -29.86 5.61 -15.46
C THR A 265 -28.42 5.17 -15.17
N LEU A 266 -27.47 5.76 -15.90
CA LEU A 266 -26.03 5.59 -15.69
C LEU A 266 -25.49 6.88 -15.08
N LYS A 267 -24.84 6.80 -13.93
CA LYS A 267 -24.20 7.95 -13.28
C LYS A 267 -22.70 7.74 -13.19
N LEU A 268 -21.93 8.74 -13.57
CA LEU A 268 -20.48 8.65 -13.74
C LEU A 268 -19.76 9.34 -12.56
N TRP A 269 -18.74 8.69 -12.01
CA TRP A 269 -17.94 9.21 -10.89
C TRP A 269 -16.46 8.98 -11.10
N ARG A 270 -15.72 10.08 -11.24
CA ARG A 270 -14.28 10.05 -11.40
C ARG A 270 -13.60 9.85 -10.05
N GLY A 271 -12.77 8.81 -9.97
CA GLY A 271 -11.96 8.53 -8.78
C GLY A 271 -11.94 7.05 -8.40
N LEU A 272 -11.29 6.76 -7.27
CA LEU A 272 -11.29 5.41 -6.71
C LEU A 272 -12.58 5.19 -5.93
N TYR A 273 -13.11 3.96 -5.99
CA TYR A 273 -14.41 3.65 -5.39
C TYR A 273 -14.49 4.00 -3.89
N HIS A 274 -13.41 3.77 -3.14
CA HIS A 274 -13.36 4.07 -1.71
C HIS A 274 -13.40 5.56 -1.38
N ASP A 275 -12.99 6.42 -2.31
CA ASP A 275 -13.05 7.87 -2.15
C ASP A 275 -14.44 8.40 -2.53
N CYS A 276 -15.01 7.89 -3.63
CA CYS A 276 -16.30 8.34 -4.16
C CYS A 276 -17.51 7.78 -3.36
N TYR A 277 -17.36 6.65 -2.67
CA TYR A 277 -18.49 5.90 -2.11
C TYR A 277 -19.44 6.73 -1.23
N LYS A 278 -18.91 7.64 -0.42
CA LYS A 278 -19.73 8.49 0.45
C LYS A 278 -20.64 9.43 -0.33
N ALA A 279 -20.14 10.03 -1.40
CA ALA A 279 -20.92 10.89 -2.27
C ALA A 279 -21.96 10.09 -3.09
N ILE A 280 -21.64 8.84 -3.42
CA ILE A 280 -22.54 7.94 -4.15
C ILE A 280 -23.72 7.48 -3.28
N THR A 281 -23.47 7.18 -2.00
CA THR A 281 -24.41 6.44 -1.13
C THR A 281 -25.15 7.28 -0.09
N GLU A 282 -25.23 8.61 -0.25
CA GLU A 282 -25.86 9.53 0.71
C GLU A 282 -27.25 9.09 1.22
N ASN A 283 -28.01 8.31 0.42
CA ASN A 283 -29.34 7.81 0.82
C ASN A 283 -29.60 6.31 0.58
N TYR A 284 -28.76 5.58 -0.19
CA TYR A 284 -29.03 4.19 -0.58
C TYR A 284 -27.76 3.37 -0.84
N HIS A 285 -27.79 2.07 -0.50
CA HIS A 285 -26.70 1.12 -0.76
C HIS A 285 -26.90 0.36 -2.09
N PRO A 286 -25.81 -0.12 -2.72
CA PRO A 286 -25.90 -0.99 -3.90
C PRO A 286 -26.46 -2.36 -3.53
N HIS A 287 -27.09 -3.02 -4.49
CA HIS A 287 -27.50 -4.42 -4.39
C HIS A 287 -26.42 -5.38 -4.92
N LEU A 288 -25.64 -4.92 -5.88
CA LEU A 288 -24.52 -5.64 -6.47
C LEU A 288 -23.36 -4.66 -6.70
N ILE A 289 -22.15 -5.10 -6.38
CA ILE A 289 -20.91 -4.45 -6.83
C ILE A 289 -20.31 -5.36 -7.90
N ILE A 290 -20.01 -4.81 -9.08
CA ILE A 290 -19.37 -5.53 -10.16
C ILE A 290 -18.12 -4.80 -10.63
N ALA A 291 -17.04 -5.54 -10.85
CA ALA A 291 -15.78 -5.01 -11.36
C ALA A 291 -15.26 -5.88 -12.51
N PRO A 292 -15.62 -5.53 -13.76
CA PRO A 292 -15.17 -6.28 -14.92
C PRO A 292 -13.69 -6.05 -15.23
N ASN A 293 -12.98 -7.11 -15.60
CA ASN A 293 -11.54 -7.12 -15.90
C ASN A 293 -10.70 -6.41 -14.82
N ALA A 294 -11.00 -6.73 -13.56
CA ALA A 294 -10.58 -5.95 -12.40
C ALA A 294 -9.05 -5.88 -12.23
N GLY A 295 -8.32 -6.94 -12.60
CA GLY A 295 -6.88 -6.99 -12.40
C GLY A 295 -6.48 -6.80 -10.94
N ILE A 296 -7.20 -7.42 -10.00
CA ILE A 296 -7.03 -7.18 -8.55
C ILE A 296 -5.57 -7.35 -8.10
N ALA A 297 -4.91 -8.41 -8.57
CA ALA A 297 -3.53 -8.70 -8.23
C ALA A 297 -2.50 -7.76 -8.92
N ALA A 298 -2.92 -7.00 -9.93
CA ALA A 298 -2.06 -6.12 -10.70
C ALA A 298 -2.00 -4.68 -10.13
N TYR A 299 -3.02 -4.25 -9.36
CA TYR A 299 -3.11 -2.88 -8.85
C TYR A 299 -3.32 -2.84 -7.34
N SER A 300 -2.37 -2.23 -6.63
CA SER A 300 -2.44 -2.07 -5.16
C SER A 300 -3.59 -1.16 -4.69
N SER A 301 -4.13 -0.30 -5.56
CA SER A 301 -5.28 0.56 -5.29
C SER A 301 -6.59 -0.19 -5.00
N TRP A 302 -6.64 -1.50 -5.28
CA TRP A 302 -7.78 -2.34 -4.93
C TRP A 302 -7.93 -2.59 -3.43
N LEU A 303 -6.84 -2.54 -2.65
CA LEU A 303 -6.88 -2.93 -1.23
C LEU A 303 -7.91 -2.11 -0.41
N PRO A 304 -7.90 -0.76 -0.43
CA PRO A 304 -8.90 0.02 0.30
C PRO A 304 -10.33 -0.16 -0.26
N THR A 305 -10.46 -0.41 -1.56
CA THR A 305 -11.74 -0.74 -2.22
C THR A 305 -12.31 -2.06 -1.70
N ILE A 306 -11.49 -3.11 -1.59
CA ILE A 306 -11.91 -4.43 -1.11
C ILE A 306 -12.31 -4.36 0.37
N GLU A 307 -11.55 -3.61 1.19
CA GLU A 307 -11.91 -3.39 2.59
C GLU A 307 -13.24 -2.65 2.74
N LEU A 308 -13.47 -1.65 1.90
CA LEU A 308 -14.75 -0.95 1.87
C LEU A 308 -15.88 -1.91 1.47
N ILE A 309 -15.71 -2.69 0.39
CA ILE A 309 -16.70 -3.68 -0.07
C ILE A 309 -17.03 -4.67 1.07
N LYS A 310 -16.02 -5.15 1.79
CA LYS A 310 -16.16 -6.01 2.97
C LYS A 310 -17.03 -5.35 4.06
N LYS A 311 -16.82 -4.07 4.32
CA LYS A 311 -17.60 -3.28 5.30
C LYS A 311 -19.04 -3.03 4.86
N ILE A 312 -19.26 -2.76 3.57
CA ILE A 312 -20.60 -2.51 3.01
C ILE A 312 -21.46 -3.77 3.06
N ASN A 313 -20.84 -4.94 3.02
CA ASN A 313 -21.52 -6.23 3.07
C ASN A 313 -22.58 -6.39 1.95
N VAL A 314 -22.14 -6.14 0.72
CA VAL A 314 -22.94 -6.34 -0.50
C VAL A 314 -22.22 -7.36 -1.37
N PRO A 315 -22.94 -8.26 -2.07
CA PRO A 315 -22.32 -9.18 -3.02
C PRO A 315 -21.42 -8.43 -4.02
N ALA A 316 -20.17 -8.87 -4.11
CA ALA A 316 -19.18 -8.29 -5.01
C ALA A 316 -18.66 -9.36 -5.96
N ILE A 317 -18.86 -9.13 -7.26
CA ILE A 317 -18.45 -10.02 -8.35
C ILE A 317 -17.40 -9.32 -9.21
N PHE A 318 -16.29 -10.01 -9.43
CA PHE A 318 -15.16 -9.54 -10.22
C PHE A 318 -15.02 -10.44 -11.44
N SER A 319 -14.53 -9.88 -12.55
CA SER A 319 -14.12 -10.67 -13.71
C SER A 319 -12.66 -10.42 -14.08
N ASP A 320 -12.03 -11.39 -14.74
CA ASP A 320 -10.66 -11.26 -15.26
C ASP A 320 -10.46 -12.05 -16.55
N PHE A 321 -9.33 -11.78 -17.21
CA PHE A 321 -9.07 -12.24 -18.57
C PHE A 321 -8.78 -13.74 -18.70
N CYS A 322 -8.24 -14.37 -17.65
CA CYS A 322 -7.90 -15.78 -17.62
C CYS A 322 -8.00 -16.36 -16.20
N GLU A 323 -7.97 -17.69 -16.11
CA GLU A 323 -8.10 -18.41 -14.84
C GLU A 323 -6.96 -18.07 -13.87
N GLU A 324 -5.75 -17.82 -14.36
CA GLU A 324 -4.62 -17.43 -13.52
C GLU A 324 -4.81 -16.06 -12.88
N ALA A 325 -5.24 -15.06 -13.65
CA ALA A 325 -5.52 -13.73 -13.12
C ALA A 325 -6.59 -13.79 -12.02
N CYS A 326 -7.62 -14.62 -12.21
CA CYS A 326 -8.63 -14.87 -11.18
C CYS A 326 -8.05 -15.58 -9.95
N HIS A 327 -7.13 -16.52 -10.13
CA HIS A 327 -6.49 -17.22 -9.00
C HIS A 327 -5.67 -16.27 -8.14
N LEU A 328 -4.89 -15.40 -8.76
CA LEU A 328 -4.12 -14.37 -8.07
C LEU A 328 -5.07 -13.36 -7.39
N GLY A 329 -6.09 -12.87 -8.11
CA GLY A 329 -7.10 -11.98 -7.55
C GLY A 329 -7.87 -12.58 -6.38
N ALA A 330 -8.28 -13.85 -6.49
CA ALA A 330 -8.94 -14.60 -5.41
C ALA A 330 -8.04 -14.79 -4.18
N SER A 331 -6.74 -14.97 -4.39
CA SER A 331 -5.75 -15.06 -3.30
C SER A 331 -5.62 -13.70 -2.58
N CYS A 332 -5.55 -12.60 -3.33
CA CYS A 332 -5.58 -11.25 -2.78
C CYS A 332 -6.87 -10.99 -2.00
N LEU A 333 -8.04 -11.30 -2.59
CA LEU A 333 -9.34 -11.16 -1.92
C LEU A 333 -9.40 -11.95 -0.62
N SER A 334 -9.00 -13.23 -0.65
CA SER A 334 -9.04 -14.12 0.52
C SER A 334 -8.16 -13.60 1.67
N SER A 335 -7.00 -13.04 1.34
CA SER A 335 -6.10 -12.41 2.30
C SER A 335 -6.74 -11.21 3.00
N VAL A 336 -7.45 -10.35 2.26
CA VAL A 336 -8.09 -9.13 2.80
C VAL A 336 -9.39 -9.44 3.55
N ILE A 337 -10.21 -10.36 3.03
CA ILE A 337 -11.50 -10.71 3.66
C ILE A 337 -11.30 -11.62 4.89
N GLY A 338 -10.19 -12.36 4.96
CA GLY A 338 -9.87 -13.25 6.08
C GLY A 338 -10.58 -14.61 6.03
N HIS A 339 -11.19 -14.95 4.89
CA HIS A 339 -11.81 -16.24 4.62
C HIS A 339 -11.73 -16.56 3.13
N PRO A 340 -11.94 -17.83 2.69
CA PRO A 340 -12.03 -18.15 1.27
C PRO A 340 -13.16 -17.37 0.58
N ILE A 341 -12.95 -17.00 -0.68
CA ILE A 341 -13.98 -16.36 -1.51
C ILE A 341 -15.28 -17.17 -1.54
N THR A 342 -16.43 -16.49 -1.42
CA THR A 342 -17.76 -17.13 -1.37
C THR A 342 -18.24 -17.58 -2.75
N TYR A 343 -17.87 -16.83 -3.80
CA TYR A 343 -18.20 -17.14 -5.19
C TYR A 343 -16.94 -17.65 -5.90
N PRO A 344 -16.80 -18.98 -6.10
CA PRO A 344 -15.59 -19.57 -6.67
C PRO A 344 -15.38 -19.14 -8.13
N ILE A 345 -14.14 -19.29 -8.60
CA ILE A 345 -13.78 -19.00 -9.99
C ILE A 345 -14.57 -19.91 -10.92
N GLN A 346 -15.32 -19.30 -11.83
CA GLN A 346 -16.14 -20.01 -12.82
C GLN A 346 -16.15 -19.29 -14.17
N LEU A 347 -16.33 -20.07 -15.23
CA LEU A 347 -16.34 -19.55 -16.60
C LEU A 347 -17.58 -18.67 -16.82
N ASN A 348 -17.39 -17.50 -17.42
CA ASN A 348 -18.49 -16.68 -17.89
C ASN A 348 -18.92 -17.18 -19.29
N PRO A 349 -20.16 -17.69 -19.46
CA PRO A 349 -20.65 -18.12 -20.75
C PRO A 349 -20.81 -16.95 -21.74
N PHE A 350 -20.88 -15.71 -21.24
CA PHE A 350 -21.01 -14.48 -22.03
C PHE A 350 -19.69 -13.72 -22.18
N ARG A 351 -18.54 -14.37 -21.96
CA ARG A 351 -17.23 -13.77 -22.26
C ARG A 351 -17.14 -13.30 -23.71
N GLN A 352 -16.34 -12.28 -23.97
CA GLN A 352 -16.17 -11.74 -25.32
C GLN A 352 -15.60 -12.82 -26.25
N PRO A 353 -16.16 -13.07 -27.45
CA PRO A 353 -15.76 -14.18 -28.32
C PRO A 353 -14.49 -13.95 -29.14
N ILE A 354 -13.70 -12.94 -28.81
CA ILE A 354 -12.40 -12.65 -29.43
C ILE A 354 -11.36 -12.51 -28.34
N ALA A 355 -10.28 -13.27 -28.45
CA ALA A 355 -9.20 -13.21 -27.49
C ALA A 355 -8.46 -11.87 -27.54
N ILE A 356 -7.83 -11.53 -26.43
CA ILE A 356 -6.99 -10.35 -26.30
C ILE A 356 -5.61 -10.67 -26.86
N GLU A 357 -5.07 -9.72 -27.62
CA GLU A 357 -3.74 -9.83 -28.20
C GLU A 357 -2.65 -9.55 -27.13
N ASP A 358 -1.43 -10.06 -27.35
CA ASP A 358 -0.24 -9.75 -26.54
C ASP A 358 -0.28 -10.18 -25.05
N THR A 359 -0.68 -11.43 -24.80
CA THR A 359 -0.59 -12.05 -23.48
C THR A 359 0.84 -12.46 -23.11
N ALA A 360 1.18 -12.40 -21.83
CA ALA A 360 2.48 -12.87 -21.31
C ALA A 360 2.57 -14.41 -21.28
N LEU A 361 1.44 -15.10 -21.10
CA LEU A 361 1.32 -16.55 -21.04
C LEU A 361 0.58 -17.09 -22.27
N PHE A 362 0.86 -18.33 -22.66
CA PHE A 362 0.14 -19.06 -23.71
C PHE A 362 -1.27 -19.53 -23.29
N LEU A 363 -1.84 -18.91 -22.26
CA LEU A 363 -3.22 -19.13 -21.84
C LEU A 363 -4.15 -18.21 -22.66
N PRO A 364 -5.26 -18.74 -23.21
CA PRO A 364 -6.26 -17.91 -23.87
C PRO A 364 -6.82 -16.87 -22.89
N CYS A 365 -6.85 -15.61 -23.33
CA CYS A 365 -7.36 -14.49 -22.55
C CYS A 365 -8.54 -13.86 -23.26
N TYR A 366 -9.69 -13.74 -22.61
CA TYR A 366 -10.91 -13.14 -23.15
C TYR A 366 -11.42 -12.06 -22.20
N SER A 367 -12.00 -10.97 -22.73
CA SER A 367 -12.65 -9.99 -21.85
C SER A 367 -13.81 -10.64 -21.10
N ASN A 368 -13.88 -10.40 -19.78
CA ASN A 368 -14.82 -11.02 -18.85
C ASN A 368 -14.81 -12.56 -18.91
N CYS A 369 -13.64 -13.20 -19.03
CA CYS A 369 -13.54 -14.65 -19.23
C CYS A 369 -14.10 -15.46 -18.07
N PHE A 370 -13.72 -15.12 -16.84
CA PHE A 370 -14.11 -15.81 -15.62
C PHE A 370 -14.69 -14.84 -14.61
N LEU A 371 -15.60 -15.32 -13.75
CA LEU A 371 -16.16 -14.59 -12.62
C LEU A 371 -15.75 -15.23 -11.30
N TYR A 372 -15.55 -14.41 -10.28
CA TYR A 372 -15.26 -14.81 -8.89
C TYR A 372 -15.63 -13.67 -7.94
N GLY A 373 -15.72 -13.92 -6.64
CA GLY A 373 -16.07 -12.85 -5.70
C GLY A 373 -16.44 -13.33 -4.31
N PHE A 374 -17.00 -12.43 -3.51
CA PHE A 374 -17.40 -12.75 -2.14
C PHE A 374 -18.64 -11.98 -1.67
N ALA A 375 -19.26 -12.50 -0.62
CA ALA A 375 -20.32 -11.87 0.16
C ALA A 375 -20.12 -12.24 1.65
N SER A 376 -20.54 -11.40 2.60
CA SER A 376 -20.36 -11.72 4.02
C SER A 376 -21.25 -12.87 4.47
N LEU A 377 -20.78 -13.61 5.48
CA LEU A 377 -21.39 -14.82 6.04
C LEU A 377 -22.82 -14.64 6.58
N PHE A 378 -23.29 -13.41 6.82
CA PHE A 378 -24.65 -13.14 7.28
C PHE A 378 -25.72 -13.26 6.19
N CYS A 379 -25.36 -13.23 4.89
CA CYS A 379 -26.33 -13.36 3.79
C CYS A 379 -26.71 -14.82 3.44
N ASN A 380 -26.03 -15.83 4.00
CA ASN A 380 -26.21 -17.24 3.60
C ASN A 380 -27.22 -18.05 4.44
N PHE A 381 -28.08 -17.40 5.24
CA PHE A 381 -29.20 -18.11 5.88
C PHE A 381 -30.38 -18.29 4.91
N ASN A 382 -30.45 -19.51 4.36
CA ASN A 382 -31.55 -20.10 3.58
C ASN A 382 -32.96 -19.62 4.04
N PRO A 383 -33.86 -19.15 3.14
CA PRO A 383 -35.10 -18.44 3.46
C PRO A 383 -36.27 -19.30 4.02
N LYS A 384 -36.02 -20.51 4.54
CA LYS A 384 -37.09 -21.43 4.98
C LYS A 384 -37.43 -21.42 6.48
N PHE A 385 -36.73 -20.65 7.30
CA PHE A 385 -37.06 -20.52 8.73
C PHE A 385 -37.10 -19.05 9.15
N ARG A 386 -38.24 -18.40 8.92
CA ARG A 386 -38.59 -17.16 9.62
C ARG A 386 -39.84 -17.46 10.46
N PHE A 387 -39.67 -17.43 11.78
CA PHE A 387 -40.79 -17.46 12.72
C PHE A 387 -41.71 -16.28 12.42
N GLU A 388 -42.98 -16.58 12.19
CA GLU A 388 -44.05 -15.62 12.03
C GLU A 388 -44.20 -14.76 13.29
N PHE A 389 -44.12 -13.45 13.14
CA PHE A 389 -44.92 -12.52 13.94
C PHE A 389 -45.67 -11.63 12.96
N GLY A 390 -47.00 -11.79 12.96
CA GLY A 390 -47.93 -11.15 12.02
C GLY A 390 -48.08 -9.64 12.19
N PRO A 391 -48.70 -8.97 11.20
CA PRO A 391 -48.79 -7.52 11.10
C PRO A 391 -49.94 -6.98 11.93
N GLY A 392 -49.70 -5.92 12.71
CA GLY A 392 -50.77 -5.29 13.48
C GLY A 392 -50.40 -3.90 13.96
N LEU A 393 -51.00 -2.89 13.31
CA LEU A 393 -51.17 -1.50 13.74
C LEU A 393 -50.00 -0.53 13.48
N ILE A 394 -49.98 -0.01 12.26
CA ILE A 394 -49.58 1.38 12.00
C ILE A 394 -50.81 2.26 12.27
N PRO A 395 -50.65 3.38 13.00
CA PRO A 395 -51.30 4.61 12.58
C PRO A 395 -50.24 5.65 12.15
N GLN A 396 -50.47 6.17 10.95
CA GLN A 396 -49.87 7.39 10.44
C GLN A 396 -50.23 8.55 11.36
N ASP A 397 -49.25 9.34 11.81
CA ASP A 397 -49.23 10.79 11.63
C ASP A 397 -48.02 11.48 12.30
N THR A 398 -47.40 12.34 11.48
CA THR A 398 -46.60 13.56 11.74
C THR A 398 -46.13 13.92 13.17
N ASN A 399 -44.80 13.96 13.42
CA ASN A 399 -44.04 15.10 13.96
C ASN A 399 -42.57 14.78 14.36
N PRO A 400 -41.62 15.73 14.22
CA PRO A 400 -40.20 15.54 14.52
C PRO A 400 -39.91 15.74 16.01
N MET A 401 -40.21 14.75 16.85
CA MET A 401 -39.85 14.76 18.29
C MET A 401 -39.61 13.35 18.89
N SER A 402 -39.13 12.40 18.09
CA SER A 402 -38.92 11.00 18.54
C SER A 402 -37.47 10.60 18.82
N SER A 403 -36.45 11.42 18.47
CA SER A 403 -35.04 11.05 18.71
C SER A 403 -34.60 11.17 20.17
N LEU A 404 -35.37 11.82 21.04
CA LEU A 404 -35.04 11.94 22.47
C LEU A 404 -35.61 10.78 23.31
N ARG A 405 -36.63 10.06 22.81
CA ARG A 405 -37.25 8.95 23.56
C ARG A 405 -36.50 7.63 23.40
N SER A 406 -35.84 7.36 22.26
CA SER A 406 -35.06 6.11 22.09
C SER A 406 -33.81 6.10 22.97
N THR A 407 -33.14 7.24 23.14
CA THR A 407 -31.97 7.39 24.02
C THR A 407 -32.35 7.22 25.49
N ILE A 408 -33.52 7.75 25.90
CA ILE A 408 -34.03 7.57 27.27
C ILE A 408 -34.42 6.11 27.52
N TRP A 409 -35.00 5.40 26.54
CA TRP A 409 -35.33 3.97 26.67
C TRP A 409 -34.08 3.08 26.78
N VAL A 410 -33.02 3.38 26.02
CA VAL A 410 -31.73 2.68 26.14
C VAL A 410 -31.07 2.95 27.50
N LEU A 411 -31.10 4.20 27.99
CA LEU A 411 -30.58 4.55 29.31
C LEU A 411 -31.40 3.93 30.46
N VAL A 412 -32.71 3.81 30.31
CA VAL A 412 -33.59 3.12 31.27
C VAL A 412 -33.37 1.61 31.23
N LEU A 413 -33.15 1.00 30.06
CA LEU A 413 -32.79 -0.41 29.94
C LEU A 413 -31.40 -0.70 30.52
N CYS A 414 -30.41 0.18 30.30
CA CYS A 414 -29.10 0.10 30.95
C CYS A 414 -29.22 0.26 32.48
N ALA A 415 -30.04 1.20 32.97
CA ALA A 415 -30.27 1.40 34.40
C ALA A 415 -31.03 0.22 35.05
N LEU A 416 -31.95 -0.43 34.33
CA LEU A 416 -32.67 -1.62 34.77
C LEU A 416 -31.76 -2.86 34.77
N ALA A 417 -30.85 -2.99 33.79
CA ALA A 417 -29.81 -4.02 33.78
C ALA A 417 -28.83 -3.84 34.95
N LEU A 418 -28.42 -2.59 35.23
CA LEU A 418 -27.60 -2.23 36.39
C LEU A 418 -28.29 -2.53 37.73
N ARG A 419 -29.63 -2.38 37.83
CA ARG A 419 -30.41 -2.76 39.03
C ARG A 419 -30.65 -4.26 39.17
N PHE A 420 -30.65 -5.03 38.09
CA PHE A 420 -30.73 -6.49 38.16
C PHE A 420 -29.39 -7.13 38.55
N CYS A 421 -28.26 -6.46 38.29
CA CYS A 421 -26.91 -6.93 38.65
C CYS A 421 -26.52 -6.68 40.12
N THR A 422 -27.29 -5.91 40.90
CA THR A 422 -26.93 -5.64 42.32
C THR A 422 -27.27 -6.77 43.30
N ASN A 423 -27.79 -7.92 42.84
CA ASN A 423 -28.18 -9.03 43.72
C ASN A 423 -27.44 -10.38 43.49
N LEU A 424 -26.36 -10.41 42.71
CA LEU A 424 -25.46 -11.57 42.66
C LEU A 424 -24.01 -11.12 42.82
N GLY A 425 -23.43 -11.36 44.00
CA GLY A 425 -22.04 -11.06 44.32
C GLY A 425 -21.02 -11.98 43.65
N ARG A 426 -20.85 -11.87 42.33
CA ARG A 426 -19.66 -12.33 41.61
C ARG A 426 -19.31 -11.33 40.51
N ALA A 427 -18.05 -10.91 40.45
CA ALA A 427 -17.50 -10.05 39.40
C ALA A 427 -17.71 -10.72 38.03
N MET A 428 -18.74 -10.28 37.29
CA MET A 428 -18.97 -10.68 35.92
C MET A 428 -18.25 -9.70 34.99
N ASN A 429 -17.37 -10.21 34.13
CA ASN A 429 -16.76 -9.43 33.07
C ASN A 429 -17.86 -8.81 32.19
N LEU A 430 -17.76 -7.50 31.92
CA LEU A 430 -18.69 -6.79 31.05
C LEU A 430 -18.59 -7.33 29.61
N PRO A 431 -19.70 -7.41 28.85
CA PRO A 431 -19.67 -7.89 27.47
C PRO A 431 -18.85 -6.99 26.55
N PHE A 432 -18.70 -5.70 26.90
CA PHE A 432 -17.89 -4.70 26.20
C PHE A 432 -17.32 -3.70 27.20
N THR A 433 -16.09 -3.23 26.99
CA THR A 433 -15.54 -2.05 27.67
C THR A 433 -15.82 -0.78 26.88
N ALA A 434 -15.69 0.41 27.48
CA ALA A 434 -15.87 1.67 26.76
C ALA A 434 -14.94 1.79 25.53
N ASN A 435 -13.75 1.19 25.60
CA ASN A 435 -12.77 1.13 24.51
C ASN A 435 -13.19 0.17 23.37
N ASP A 436 -13.94 -0.89 23.68
CA ASP A 436 -14.49 -1.82 22.67
C ASP A 436 -15.65 -1.19 21.86
N VAL A 437 -16.34 -0.21 22.44
CA VAL A 437 -17.51 0.46 21.82
C VAL A 437 -17.10 1.74 21.08
N LEU A 438 -15.98 2.36 21.44
CA LEU A 438 -15.46 3.58 20.82
C LEU A 438 -15.37 3.50 19.28
N PRO A 439 -14.82 2.43 18.66
CA PRO A 439 -14.76 2.29 17.21
C PRO A 439 -16.13 2.18 16.51
N VAL A 440 -17.18 1.82 17.26
CA VAL A 440 -18.56 1.60 16.78
C VAL A 440 -19.43 2.86 16.92
N LEU A 441 -18.97 3.85 17.70
CA LEU A 441 -19.65 5.13 17.87
C LEU A 441 -19.43 6.06 16.67
N PRO A 442 -20.39 6.95 16.37
CA PRO A 442 -20.28 7.95 15.30
C PRO A 442 -18.95 8.72 15.36
N ARG A 443 -18.31 8.94 14.21
CA ARG A 443 -16.98 9.56 14.10
C ARG A 443 -16.86 10.89 14.86
N GLN A 444 -17.92 11.69 15.02
CA GLN A 444 -17.85 12.94 15.77
C GLN A 444 -17.59 12.76 17.28
N ILE A 445 -17.88 11.58 17.83
CA ILE A 445 -17.72 11.26 19.26
C ILE A 445 -16.47 10.39 19.48
N SER A 446 -16.22 9.44 18.59
CA SER A 446 -15.14 8.46 18.73
C SER A 446 -13.78 8.96 18.21
N TRP A 447 -13.75 9.74 17.13
CA TRP A 447 -12.51 10.15 16.47
C TRP A 447 -11.60 11.07 17.31
N PRO A 448 -12.11 12.05 18.08
CA PRO A 448 -11.27 12.87 18.97
C PRO A 448 -10.65 12.07 20.12
N VAL A 449 -11.31 10.97 20.50
CA VAL A 449 -10.89 10.09 21.59
C VAL A 449 -9.94 9.01 21.06
N LEU A 450 -10.21 8.42 19.89
CA LEU A 450 -9.38 7.42 19.20
C LEU A 450 -8.04 8.00 18.71
N ASN A 451 -7.99 9.25 18.26
CA ASN A 451 -6.73 9.93 17.89
C ASN A 451 -5.76 10.12 19.08
N ASN A 452 -6.28 10.06 20.31
CA ASN A 452 -5.48 10.08 21.53
C ASN A 452 -5.06 8.69 22.01
N PHE A 453 -5.66 7.61 21.50
CA PHE A 453 -5.44 6.25 21.99
C PHE A 453 -4.46 5.42 21.16
N HIS A 454 -4.28 5.71 19.87
CA HIS A 454 -3.36 4.95 19.00
C HIS A 454 -2.54 5.86 18.09
N SER A 455 -1.37 5.38 17.68
CA SER A 455 -0.33 6.06 16.91
C SER A 455 0.39 5.06 16.00
N ALA A 456 1.12 5.58 15.02
CA ALA A 456 1.99 4.80 14.13
C ALA A 456 3.01 3.90 14.87
N VAL A 457 3.37 4.30 16.10
CA VAL A 457 4.26 3.60 17.03
C VAL A 457 3.65 2.29 17.56
N ASP A 458 2.32 2.20 17.60
CA ASP A 458 1.58 1.02 18.07
C ASP A 458 1.58 -0.15 17.07
N LEU A 459 2.22 0.03 15.90
CA LEU A 459 2.52 -1.05 14.94
C LEU A 459 3.72 -1.90 15.35
N LEU A 460 4.51 -1.45 16.30
CA LEU A 460 5.77 -2.09 16.64
C LEU A 460 5.50 -3.14 17.74
N PRO A 461 5.84 -4.42 17.52
CA PRO A 461 5.61 -5.47 18.49
C PRO A 461 6.52 -5.28 19.72
N SER A 462 5.97 -5.33 20.93
CA SER A 462 6.75 -5.24 22.17
C SER A 462 7.28 -6.61 22.59
N TYR A 463 8.56 -6.73 22.90
CA TYR A 463 9.10 -7.97 23.45
C TYR A 463 8.50 -8.28 24.83
N VAL A 464 8.02 -9.51 25.03
CA VAL A 464 7.42 -9.95 26.32
C VAL A 464 8.22 -11.05 27.01
N GLY A 465 9.12 -11.74 26.31
CA GLY A 465 10.02 -12.74 26.88
C GLY A 465 10.41 -13.85 25.90
N SER A 466 11.36 -14.69 26.30
CA SER A 466 11.81 -15.85 25.51
C SER A 466 11.38 -17.17 26.15
N VAL A 467 10.74 -18.04 25.38
CA VAL A 467 10.27 -19.35 25.83
C VAL A 467 11.38 -20.38 25.61
N THR A 468 12.06 -20.79 26.68
CA THR A 468 13.12 -21.81 26.64
C THR A 468 12.59 -23.16 27.13
N PRO A 469 13.19 -24.28 26.70
CA PRO A 469 12.85 -25.60 27.23
C PRO A 469 13.35 -25.82 28.68
N SER A 470 14.32 -25.03 29.14
CA SER A 470 15.01 -25.18 30.43
C SER A 470 14.45 -24.33 31.56
N ASN A 471 13.93 -23.12 31.29
CA ASN A 471 13.45 -22.18 32.33
C ASN A 471 11.97 -22.35 32.70
N GLY A 472 11.29 -23.35 32.17
CA GLY A 472 9.88 -23.57 32.46
C GLY A 472 8.98 -22.57 31.74
N THR A 473 7.93 -22.12 32.43
CA THR A 473 6.83 -21.36 31.83
C THR A 473 7.01 -19.86 32.07
N ILE A 474 6.90 -19.05 31.01
CA ILE A 474 6.98 -17.59 31.13
C ILE A 474 5.59 -17.00 31.29
N GLU A 475 5.46 -15.94 32.08
CA GLU A 475 4.18 -15.26 32.32
C GLU A 475 4.23 -13.78 31.96
N TRP A 476 3.17 -13.26 31.34
CA TRP A 476 3.03 -11.84 31.03
C TRP A 476 1.58 -11.38 30.99
N LYS A 477 1.38 -10.08 30.83
CA LYS A 477 0.06 -9.46 30.62
C LYS A 477 -0.11 -9.10 29.15
N GLY A 478 -1.20 -9.57 28.56
CA GLY A 478 -1.61 -9.24 27.20
C GLY A 478 -2.42 -7.95 27.12
N ALA A 479 -2.75 -7.54 25.90
CA ALA A 479 -3.68 -6.44 25.65
C ALA A 479 -5.13 -6.85 25.97
N CYS A 480 -5.46 -8.13 25.73
CA CYS A 480 -6.77 -8.74 25.97
C CYS A 480 -6.82 -9.60 27.23
N PHE A 481 -5.73 -10.30 27.57
CA PHE A 481 -5.71 -11.27 28.67
C PHE A 481 -4.81 -10.81 29.81
N SER A 482 -5.33 -10.76 31.04
CA SER A 482 -4.57 -10.29 32.19
C SER A 482 -3.50 -11.28 32.68
N THR A 483 -3.55 -12.53 32.26
CA THR A 483 -2.59 -13.57 32.68
C THR A 483 -2.37 -14.55 31.54
N ASN A 484 -1.19 -14.48 30.95
CA ASN A 484 -0.72 -15.34 29.88
C ASN A 484 0.47 -16.15 30.35
N GLU A 485 0.55 -17.40 29.91
CA GLU A 485 1.53 -18.36 30.35
C GLU A 485 1.98 -19.20 29.13
N ALA A 486 3.28 -19.24 28.80
CA ALA A 486 3.79 -20.00 27.64
C ALA A 486 4.94 -20.94 27.97
N ARG A 487 4.89 -22.16 27.39
CA ARG A 487 5.95 -23.18 27.43
C ARG A 487 6.14 -23.81 26.06
N ILE A 488 7.33 -24.37 25.81
CA ILE A 488 7.62 -25.10 24.57
C ILE A 488 8.04 -26.54 24.87
N ASP A 489 7.49 -27.48 24.09
CA ASP A 489 7.82 -28.90 24.15
C ASP A 489 8.45 -29.31 22.81
N PHE A 490 9.65 -29.90 22.84
CA PHE A 490 10.32 -30.31 21.60
C PHE A 490 9.67 -31.59 21.05
N THR A 491 9.51 -31.66 19.73
CA THR A 491 8.93 -32.82 19.04
C THR A 491 10.01 -33.57 18.26
N GLU A 492 9.94 -34.90 18.23
CA GLU A 492 10.82 -35.72 17.39
C GLU A 492 10.35 -35.69 15.93
N GLY A 493 11.27 -35.65 14.97
CA GLY A 493 10.96 -35.54 13.54
C GLY A 493 11.85 -36.42 12.65
N ASP A 494 11.29 -36.84 11.50
CA ASP A 494 11.85 -37.87 10.59
C ASP A 494 13.25 -37.58 9.99
N ARG A 495 13.80 -36.37 10.17
CA ARG A 495 15.10 -35.94 9.62
C ARG A 495 16.17 -35.65 10.68
N GLY A 496 15.92 -35.97 11.96
CA GLY A 496 16.90 -35.81 13.05
C GLY A 496 17.02 -34.41 13.65
N LEU A 497 16.36 -33.39 13.07
CA LEU A 497 16.31 -32.04 13.65
C LEU A 497 15.15 -31.86 14.64
N GLY A 498 14.03 -32.57 14.47
CA GLY A 498 12.85 -32.37 15.33
C GLY A 498 12.17 -31.01 15.13
N GLY A 499 11.15 -30.70 15.93
CA GLY A 499 10.42 -29.44 15.93
C GLY A 499 10.05 -28.99 17.35
N GLY A 500 9.02 -28.16 17.49
CA GLY A 500 8.57 -27.66 18.79
C GLY A 500 7.08 -27.35 18.83
N LEU A 501 6.41 -27.71 19.92
CA LEU A 501 5.03 -27.36 20.19
C LEU A 501 5.00 -26.31 21.30
N LEU A 502 4.72 -25.07 20.94
CA LEU A 502 4.52 -23.99 21.91
C LEU A 502 3.08 -24.05 22.43
N ARG A 503 2.92 -24.16 23.74
CA ARG A 503 1.64 -24.11 24.44
C ARG A 503 1.51 -22.75 25.10
N LEU A 504 0.49 -21.99 24.68
CA LEU A 504 0.16 -20.68 25.24
C LEU A 504 -1.19 -20.75 25.94
N LYS A 505 -1.21 -20.56 27.25
CA LYS A 505 -2.42 -20.47 28.05
C LYS A 505 -2.74 -19.02 28.31
N THR A 506 -3.91 -18.60 27.86
CA THR A 506 -4.44 -17.25 28.04
C THR A 506 -5.59 -17.28 29.04
N SER A 507 -5.65 -16.33 29.96
CA SER A 507 -6.68 -16.31 31.01
C SER A 507 -7.06 -14.90 31.45
N ALA A 508 -8.24 -14.78 32.07
CA ALA A 508 -8.82 -13.51 32.52
C ALA A 508 -8.92 -12.47 31.39
N ALA A 509 -9.71 -12.79 30.35
CA ALA A 509 -10.00 -11.88 29.26
C ALA A 509 -10.75 -10.62 29.75
N HIS A 510 -10.31 -9.45 29.32
CA HIS A 510 -10.91 -8.15 29.68
C HIS A 510 -12.31 -7.96 29.08
N SER A 511 -12.54 -8.48 27.87
CA SER A 511 -13.85 -8.47 27.20
C SER A 511 -14.01 -9.71 26.31
N TRP A 512 -15.22 -9.92 25.78
CA TRP A 512 -15.51 -11.07 24.90
C TRP A 512 -15.03 -10.88 23.46
N THR A 513 -14.64 -9.64 23.10
CA THR A 513 -14.26 -9.26 21.73
C THR A 513 -12.80 -8.82 21.61
N CYS A 514 -12.06 -8.73 22.72
CA CYS A 514 -10.65 -8.38 22.69
C CYS A 514 -9.81 -9.51 22.10
N MET A 515 -8.64 -9.17 21.57
CA MET A 515 -7.74 -10.12 20.93
C MET A 515 -6.28 -9.68 21.08
N ASP A 516 -5.43 -10.62 21.45
CA ASP A 516 -3.97 -10.43 21.38
C ASP A 516 -3.44 -10.94 20.04
N LEU A 517 -2.47 -10.22 19.49
CA LEU A 517 -1.69 -10.66 18.33
C LEU A 517 -0.24 -10.81 18.80
N TYR A 518 0.35 -11.98 18.57
CA TYR A 518 1.73 -12.28 18.94
C TYR A 518 2.58 -12.56 17.72
N VAL A 519 3.83 -12.11 17.78
CA VAL A 519 4.90 -12.50 16.86
C VAL A 519 5.86 -13.39 17.64
N PHE A 520 6.22 -14.53 17.08
CA PHE A 520 7.17 -15.49 17.64
C PHE A 520 8.38 -15.53 16.71
N ALA A 521 9.56 -15.20 17.22
CA ALA A 521 10.77 -15.07 16.43
C ALA A 521 11.94 -15.87 17.00
N THR A 522 12.73 -16.43 16.09
CA THR A 522 14.14 -16.81 16.28
C THR A 522 14.96 -16.06 15.23
N PRO A 523 16.30 -16.01 15.31
CA PRO A 523 17.14 -15.51 14.22
C PRO A 523 16.92 -16.22 12.88
N TYR A 524 16.23 -17.37 12.88
CA TYR A 524 15.99 -18.22 11.72
C TYR A 524 14.52 -18.28 11.31
N ARG A 525 13.55 -17.77 12.08
CA ARG A 525 12.15 -17.77 11.63
C ARG A 525 11.33 -16.73 12.36
N ILE A 526 10.38 -16.13 11.66
CA ILE A 526 9.27 -15.40 12.26
C ILE A 526 7.97 -16.11 11.92
N THR A 527 7.11 -16.28 12.92
CA THR A 527 5.72 -16.66 12.76
C THR A 527 4.85 -15.75 13.63
N TRP A 528 3.56 -15.72 13.39
CA TRP A 528 2.61 -14.96 14.18
C TRP A 528 1.37 -15.78 14.45
N ASP A 529 0.67 -15.47 15.53
CA ASP A 529 -0.64 -16.05 15.81
C ASP A 529 -1.49 -15.08 16.65
N TYR A 530 -2.79 -15.29 16.66
CA TYR A 530 -3.74 -14.44 17.39
C TYR A 530 -4.63 -15.26 18.32
N TYR A 531 -5.00 -14.66 19.44
CA TYR A 531 -5.79 -15.33 20.47
C TYR A 531 -6.92 -14.43 20.96
N PHE A 532 -8.15 -14.93 20.87
CA PHE A 532 -9.38 -14.21 21.25
C PHE A 532 -10.21 -14.95 22.32
N SER A 533 -9.75 -16.11 22.79
CA SER A 533 -10.43 -16.88 23.84
C SER A 533 -9.46 -17.27 24.94
N ALA A 534 -9.90 -17.13 26.20
CA ALA A 534 -9.15 -17.52 27.39
C ALA A 534 -9.14 -19.05 27.54
N ARG A 535 -8.13 -19.69 26.94
CA ARG A 535 -7.89 -21.14 26.98
C ARG A 535 -6.42 -21.44 26.72
N GLU A 536 -6.07 -22.73 26.79
CA GLU A 536 -4.79 -23.23 26.28
C GLU A 536 -4.85 -23.35 24.76
N HIS A 537 -3.86 -22.76 24.09
CA HIS A 537 -3.66 -22.76 22.65
C HIS A 537 -2.31 -23.41 22.33
N THR A 538 -2.15 -23.85 21.09
CA THR A 538 -0.95 -24.54 20.64
C THR A 538 -0.50 -24.02 19.30
N LEU A 539 0.77 -23.59 19.22
CA LEU A 539 1.45 -23.21 17.99
C LEU A 539 2.51 -24.27 17.67
N ASN A 540 2.39 -24.88 16.49
CA ASN A 540 3.30 -25.95 16.06
C ASN A 540 4.41 -25.41 15.17
N PHE A 541 5.64 -25.46 15.68
CA PHE A 541 6.86 -25.35 14.88
C PHE A 541 7.15 -26.73 14.29
N GLY A 542 7.07 -26.83 12.96
CA GLY A 542 7.52 -28.02 12.23
C GLY A 542 9.01 -28.26 12.40
N SER A 543 9.64 -29.00 11.48
CA SER A 543 11.09 -29.23 11.55
C SER A 543 11.85 -27.91 11.73
N TRP A 544 12.83 -27.87 12.64
CA TRP A 544 13.79 -26.77 12.67
C TRP A 544 14.47 -26.68 11.30
N GLU A 545 14.71 -25.45 10.84
CA GLU A 545 15.21 -25.18 9.49
C GLU A 545 16.65 -25.69 9.37
N GLU A 546 17.44 -25.51 10.43
CA GLU A 546 18.85 -25.87 10.49
C GLU A 546 19.25 -26.41 11.88
N PRO A 547 20.34 -27.20 11.99
CA PRO A 547 20.87 -27.64 13.29
C PRO A 547 21.18 -26.49 14.24
N ALA A 548 21.61 -25.34 13.70
CA ALA A 548 21.94 -24.16 14.48
C ALA A 548 20.70 -23.50 15.10
N GLU A 549 19.55 -23.54 14.42
CA GLU A 549 18.27 -23.09 14.99
C GLU A 549 17.86 -23.94 16.19
N LEU A 550 17.98 -25.27 16.07
CA LEU A 550 17.69 -26.18 17.18
C LEU A 550 18.56 -25.87 18.40
N GLU A 551 19.85 -25.61 18.19
CA GLU A 551 20.77 -25.29 19.28
C GLU A 551 20.48 -23.92 19.89
N TYR A 552 20.18 -22.92 19.05
CA TYR A 552 19.75 -21.61 19.51
C TYR A 552 18.49 -21.69 20.37
N VAL A 553 17.44 -22.41 19.93
CA VAL A 553 16.18 -22.52 20.70
C VAL A 553 16.39 -23.28 22.02
N LYS A 554 17.34 -24.22 22.08
CA LYS A 554 17.70 -24.88 23.36
C LYS A 554 18.33 -23.91 24.36
N GLN A 555 19.19 -23.02 23.89
CA GLN A 555 19.98 -22.13 24.73
C GLN A 555 19.24 -20.82 25.06
N HIS A 556 18.59 -20.21 24.05
CA HIS A 556 18.00 -18.87 24.11
C HIS A 556 16.47 -18.86 24.02
N GLY A 557 15.86 -19.94 23.54
CA GLY A 557 14.40 -20.06 23.40
C GLY A 557 13.83 -19.33 22.18
N ILE A 558 12.50 -19.21 22.15
CA ILE A 558 11.78 -18.45 21.12
C ILE A 558 11.34 -17.10 21.70
N SER A 559 11.76 -16.01 21.08
CA SER A 559 11.34 -14.66 21.45
C SER A 559 9.86 -14.46 21.13
N VAL A 560 9.09 -14.03 22.13
CA VAL A 560 7.67 -13.71 22.01
C VAL A 560 7.52 -12.20 22.06
N PHE A 561 6.81 -11.66 21.08
CA PHE A 561 6.45 -10.26 21.04
C PHE A 561 4.93 -10.12 20.99
N LEU A 562 4.40 -9.15 21.73
CA LEU A 562 2.98 -8.80 21.78
C LEU A 562 2.76 -7.51 21.01
N MET A 563 1.75 -7.49 20.16
CA MET A 563 1.25 -6.25 19.56
C MET A 563 0.41 -5.50 20.61
N PRO A 564 0.87 -4.34 21.15
CA PRO A 564 0.25 -3.71 22.32
C PRO A 564 -1.19 -3.28 22.09
N SER A 565 -1.51 -2.93 20.85
CA SER A 565 -2.85 -2.46 20.46
C SER A 565 -3.76 -3.58 19.91
N GLY A 566 -3.32 -4.84 19.97
CA GLY A 566 -4.03 -5.98 19.36
C GLY A 566 -4.20 -5.83 17.84
N MET A 567 -4.92 -6.74 17.18
CA MET A 567 -5.08 -6.68 15.72
C MET A 567 -5.85 -5.45 15.23
N MET A 568 -6.92 -5.05 15.94
CA MET A 568 -7.73 -3.89 15.54
C MET A 568 -6.97 -2.57 15.69
N GLY A 569 -6.21 -2.40 16.76
CA GLY A 569 -5.37 -1.22 16.92
C GLY A 569 -4.16 -1.23 15.99
N THR A 570 -3.53 -2.39 15.74
CA THR A 570 -2.49 -2.54 14.71
C THR A 570 -3.02 -2.15 13.31
N MET A 571 -4.22 -2.59 12.95
CA MET A 571 -4.85 -2.24 11.67
C MET A 571 -5.18 -0.73 11.58
N LEU A 572 -5.58 -0.11 12.69
CA LEU A 572 -5.82 1.33 12.75
C LEU A 572 -4.52 2.14 12.68
N SER A 573 -3.44 1.67 13.30
CA SER A 573 -2.12 2.32 13.23
C SER A 573 -1.47 2.23 11.84
N LEU A 574 -1.82 1.22 11.01
CA LEU A 574 -1.41 1.17 9.60
C LEU A 574 -2.03 2.32 8.79
N VAL A 575 -3.24 2.76 9.18
CA VAL A 575 -3.90 3.93 8.60
C VAL A 575 -3.18 5.24 8.98
N ASP A 576 -2.37 5.24 10.03
CA ASP A 576 -1.56 6.40 10.44
C ASP A 576 -0.15 6.40 9.81
N VAL A 577 0.40 5.25 9.39
CA VAL A 577 1.73 5.14 8.75
C VAL A 577 1.71 5.25 7.23
N LEU A 578 0.79 4.56 6.55
CA LEU A 578 0.65 4.64 5.09
C LEU A 578 0.52 6.08 4.54
N PRO A 579 -0.17 7.03 5.22
CA PRO A 579 -0.22 8.41 4.77
C PRO A 579 1.15 9.10 4.77
N LEU A 580 2.07 8.76 5.68
CA LEU A 580 3.38 9.45 5.83
C LEU A 580 4.18 9.44 4.53
N PHE A 581 4.08 8.37 3.75
CA PHE A 581 4.79 8.20 2.48
C PHE A 581 4.03 8.75 1.26
N SER A 582 2.82 9.28 1.45
CA SER A 582 1.98 9.83 0.38
C SER A 582 2.48 11.20 -0.07
N ASN A 583 2.62 11.39 -1.39
CA ASN A 583 2.94 12.70 -1.97
C ASN A 583 1.69 13.56 -2.17
N SER A 584 0.97 13.83 -1.08
CA SER A 584 -0.29 14.57 -1.08
C SER A 584 -0.37 15.51 0.12
N ILE A 585 -1.33 16.46 0.11
CA ILE A 585 -1.61 17.32 1.27
C ILE A 585 -2.01 16.47 2.49
N TRP A 586 -2.64 15.31 2.26
CA TRP A 586 -2.97 14.37 3.33
C TRP A 586 -1.71 13.77 3.95
N GLY A 587 -0.74 13.34 3.13
CA GLY A 587 0.54 12.85 3.63
C GLY A 587 1.36 13.92 4.34
N GLU A 588 1.39 15.14 3.81
CA GLU A 588 2.03 16.28 4.49
C GLU A 588 1.43 16.54 5.88
N ASN A 589 0.09 16.62 5.99
CA ASN A 589 -0.58 16.79 7.27
C ASN A 589 -0.33 15.62 8.23
N ALA A 590 -0.21 14.39 7.72
CA ALA A 590 0.10 13.22 8.53
C ALA A 590 1.53 13.29 9.10
N ASN A 591 2.52 13.67 8.30
CA ASN A 591 3.90 13.87 8.76
C ASN A 591 3.97 14.94 9.84
N LEU A 592 3.34 16.10 9.62
CA LEU A 592 3.29 17.18 10.61
C LEU A 592 2.58 16.75 11.91
N ALA A 593 1.47 16.03 11.80
CA ALA A 593 0.75 15.51 12.97
C ALA A 593 1.58 14.49 13.75
N PHE A 594 2.32 13.62 13.05
CA PHE A 594 3.21 12.63 13.65
C PHE A 594 4.36 13.30 14.40
N LEU A 595 5.10 14.20 13.74
CA LEU A 595 6.22 14.93 14.35
C LEU A 595 5.74 15.76 15.58
N LYS A 596 4.59 16.40 15.47
CA LYS A 596 3.99 17.13 16.60
C LYS A 596 3.63 16.22 17.77
N LYS A 597 3.04 15.06 17.50
CA LYS A 597 2.59 14.11 18.52
C LYS A 597 3.77 13.44 19.24
N HIS A 598 4.82 13.08 18.50
CA HIS A 598 5.90 12.24 19.01
C HIS A 598 7.18 13.01 19.38
N MET A 599 7.39 14.21 18.84
CA MET A 599 8.57 15.03 19.09
C MET A 599 8.24 16.44 19.62
N GLY A 600 6.96 16.81 19.66
CA GLY A 600 6.57 18.18 19.99
C GLY A 600 6.91 19.21 18.91
N ALA A 601 7.34 18.78 17.72
CA ALA A 601 7.70 19.68 16.63
C ALA A 601 6.48 20.46 16.13
N THR A 602 6.61 21.78 15.96
CA THR A 602 5.48 22.64 15.59
C THR A 602 5.39 22.85 14.09
N PHE A 603 6.53 23.03 13.41
CA PHE A 603 6.62 23.38 11.99
C PHE A 603 5.57 24.43 11.62
N GLU A 604 5.66 25.62 12.20
CA GLU A 604 4.70 26.70 11.94
C GLU A 604 4.81 27.23 10.51
N LYS A 605 3.69 27.55 9.85
CA LYS A 605 3.72 28.13 8.50
C LYS A 605 4.33 29.54 8.49
N ARG A 606 5.25 29.77 7.54
CA ARG A 606 5.92 31.06 7.31
C ARG A 606 5.09 31.97 6.42
N SER A 607 5.29 33.27 6.60
CA SER A 607 4.78 34.29 5.66
C SER A 607 5.55 34.22 4.33
N GLN A 608 4.84 34.30 3.21
CA GLN A 608 5.47 34.39 1.88
C GLN A 608 6.33 35.68 1.74
N PRO A 609 7.38 35.67 0.91
CA PRO A 609 7.82 34.56 0.05
C PRO A 609 8.58 33.46 0.81
N TRP A 610 8.40 32.20 0.40
CA TRP A 610 9.06 31.04 1.00
C TRP A 610 10.44 30.73 0.41
N GLN A 611 10.89 31.56 -0.53
CA GLN A 611 12.18 31.44 -1.21
C GLN A 611 12.96 32.73 -1.00
N ALA A 612 14.20 32.61 -0.52
CA ALA A 612 15.11 33.74 -0.41
C ALA A 612 15.83 33.99 -1.75
N THR A 613 16.08 35.27 -2.06
CA THR A 613 17.00 35.65 -3.15
C THR A 613 18.41 35.71 -2.60
N ILE A 614 19.14 34.60 -2.75
CA ILE A 614 20.47 34.41 -2.18
C ILE A 614 21.50 35.08 -3.10
N ASN A 615 22.44 35.81 -2.50
CA ASN A 615 23.64 36.25 -3.19
C ASN A 615 24.78 35.24 -2.92
N PRO A 616 25.26 34.48 -3.93
CA PRO A 616 26.31 33.48 -3.74
C PRO A 616 27.63 34.05 -3.19
N ASP A 617 27.88 35.35 -3.36
CA ASP A 617 29.07 36.01 -2.81
C ASP A 617 29.09 36.01 -1.27
N ASP A 618 27.91 36.04 -0.63
CA ASP A 618 27.76 36.05 0.82
C ASP A 618 27.83 34.64 1.45
N VAL A 619 27.82 33.59 0.63
CA VAL A 619 27.97 32.18 1.06
C VAL A 619 29.45 31.80 1.03
N HIS A 620 29.90 31.05 2.03
CA HIS A 620 31.31 30.72 2.22
C HIS A 620 31.56 29.21 2.24
N SER A 621 32.79 28.81 1.95
CA SER A 621 33.23 27.42 2.13
C SER A 621 33.03 26.98 3.58
N GLY A 622 32.40 25.83 3.74
CA GLY A 622 32.07 25.25 5.03
C GLY A 622 30.73 25.69 5.59
N ASP A 623 29.98 26.62 4.98
CA ASP A 623 28.62 26.93 5.43
C ASP A 623 27.73 25.68 5.26
N PHE A 624 26.95 25.36 6.29
CA PHE A 624 26.19 24.10 6.41
C PHE A 624 24.76 24.29 5.93
N LEU A 625 24.21 23.31 5.22
CA LEU A 625 22.81 23.28 4.78
C LEU A 625 22.08 22.16 5.52
N ALA A 626 21.08 22.51 6.32
CA ALA A 626 20.15 21.56 6.92
C ALA A 626 18.88 21.51 6.06
N VAL A 627 18.49 20.31 5.63
CA VAL A 627 17.34 20.05 4.77
C VAL A 627 16.33 19.18 5.53
N SER A 628 15.06 19.59 5.49
CA SER A 628 13.94 18.84 6.03
C SER A 628 12.92 18.65 4.91
N LYS A 629 12.41 17.45 4.71
CA LYS A 629 11.31 17.13 3.80
C LYS A 629 10.15 16.58 4.62
N ILE A 630 8.93 16.89 4.19
CA ILE A 630 7.71 16.57 4.95
C ILE A 630 6.59 15.98 4.08
N ARG A 631 6.87 15.69 2.80
CA ARG A 631 5.89 15.13 1.87
C ARG A 631 6.50 14.03 1.00
N GLY A 632 5.67 13.07 0.57
CA GLY A 632 6.09 12.00 -0.32
C GLY A 632 6.95 10.93 0.34
N ARG A 633 7.53 10.04 -0.48
CA ARG A 633 8.34 8.91 0.00
C ARG A 633 9.47 9.39 0.93
N TRP A 634 10.25 10.37 0.47
CA TRP A 634 11.37 10.91 1.23
C TRP A 634 10.92 11.67 2.49
N GLY A 635 9.83 12.42 2.44
CA GLY A 635 9.26 13.05 3.64
C GLY A 635 8.81 12.05 4.71
N GLY A 636 8.27 10.90 4.30
CA GLY A 636 7.92 9.82 5.23
C GLY A 636 9.14 9.17 5.87
N PHE A 637 10.19 8.88 5.08
CA PHE A 637 11.46 8.36 5.60
C PHE A 637 12.12 9.32 6.59
N GLU A 638 12.28 10.59 6.20
CA GLU A 638 12.85 11.59 7.08
C GLU A 638 11.99 11.80 8.34
N THR A 639 10.67 11.66 8.27
CA THR A 639 9.81 11.77 9.46
C THR A 639 10.10 10.68 10.49
N LEU A 640 10.39 9.46 10.05
CA LEU A 640 10.81 8.38 10.94
C LEU A 640 12.24 8.57 11.44
N GLU A 641 13.15 9.02 10.58
CA GLU A 641 14.54 9.37 10.94
C GLU A 641 14.59 10.45 12.02
N LYS A 642 13.83 11.54 11.83
CA LYS A 642 13.68 12.65 12.80
C LYS A 642 13.20 12.11 14.14
N TRP A 643 12.26 11.17 14.13
CA TRP A 643 11.72 10.58 15.36
C TRP A 643 12.72 9.71 16.11
N VAL A 644 13.55 8.92 15.43
CA VAL A 644 14.56 8.08 16.10
C VAL A 644 15.80 8.85 16.54
N THR A 645 16.18 9.91 15.82
CA THR A 645 17.40 10.71 16.10
C THR A 645 17.15 11.99 16.91
N GLY A 646 15.90 12.44 16.99
CA GLY A 646 15.57 13.78 17.49
C GLY A 646 15.99 14.92 16.57
N ALA A 647 16.51 14.63 15.38
CA ALA A 647 16.82 15.66 14.39
C ALA A 647 15.51 16.29 13.86
N PHE A 648 15.51 17.60 13.62
CA PHE A 648 14.37 18.28 12.97
C PHE A 648 14.62 18.50 11.46
N ALA A 649 15.77 18.00 10.98
CA ALA A 649 16.20 17.92 9.59
C ALA A 649 16.55 16.45 9.29
N GLY A 650 16.34 15.99 8.06
CA GLY A 650 16.61 14.61 7.63
C GLY A 650 17.69 14.49 6.56
N HIS A 651 18.25 15.61 6.08
CA HIS A 651 19.39 15.57 5.17
C HIS A 651 20.27 16.80 5.33
N THR A 652 21.54 16.70 4.92
CA THR A 652 22.52 17.78 5.06
C THR A 652 23.42 17.90 3.85
N ALA A 653 23.84 19.13 3.55
CA ALA A 653 24.81 19.44 2.51
C ALA A 653 25.78 20.54 2.99
N VAL A 654 26.87 20.77 2.26
CA VAL A 654 27.87 21.80 2.59
C VAL A 654 28.23 22.64 1.38
N CYS A 655 28.37 23.95 1.58
CA CYS A 655 28.80 24.88 0.55
C CYS A 655 30.34 24.90 0.44
N LEU A 656 30.86 24.98 -0.79
CA LEU A 656 32.28 25.11 -1.09
C LEU A 656 32.51 26.15 -2.19
N LYS A 657 33.49 27.04 -2.02
CA LYS A 657 33.96 27.94 -3.08
C LYS A 657 35.26 27.44 -3.69
N ASP A 658 35.30 27.36 -5.02
CA ASP A 658 36.53 27.01 -5.75
C ASP A 658 37.51 28.19 -5.82
N GLU A 659 38.66 27.99 -6.45
CA GLU A 659 39.71 29.00 -6.60
C GLU A 659 39.26 30.20 -7.46
N GLN A 660 38.23 30.04 -8.28
CA GLN A 660 37.63 31.09 -9.10
C GLN A 660 36.50 31.83 -8.36
N GLY A 661 36.12 31.37 -7.16
CA GLY A 661 35.04 31.91 -6.37
C GLY A 661 33.65 31.35 -6.70
N ASN A 662 33.54 30.38 -7.61
CA ASN A 662 32.25 29.77 -7.91
C ASN A 662 31.78 28.90 -6.74
N LEU A 663 30.47 28.89 -6.52
CA LEU A 663 29.84 28.17 -5.43
C LEU A 663 29.41 26.76 -5.86
N TRP A 664 29.74 25.79 -5.02
CA TRP A 664 29.46 24.37 -5.18
C TRP A 664 28.78 23.83 -3.92
N VAL A 665 28.01 22.76 -4.07
CA VAL A 665 27.38 22.04 -2.97
C VAL A 665 27.87 20.60 -2.98
N GLY A 666 28.41 20.18 -1.84
CA GLY A 666 28.76 18.79 -1.57
C GLY A 666 27.71 18.12 -0.70
N GLU A 667 27.25 16.93 -1.08
CA GLU A 667 26.33 16.12 -0.28
C GLU A 667 26.58 14.63 -0.47
N SER A 668 26.24 13.84 0.54
CA SER A 668 26.19 12.37 0.45
C SER A 668 24.74 11.92 0.52
N GLY A 669 24.28 11.15 -0.47
CA GLY A 669 22.88 10.70 -0.57
C GLY A 669 22.18 11.15 -1.86
N HIS A 670 22.95 11.52 -2.88
CA HIS A 670 22.41 11.96 -4.16
C HIS A 670 22.16 10.78 -5.09
N GLU A 671 20.95 10.64 -5.61
CA GLU A 671 20.57 9.54 -6.51
C GLU A 671 21.11 9.76 -7.93
N ASN A 672 21.93 8.83 -8.43
CA ASN A 672 22.46 8.90 -9.80
C ASN A 672 21.47 8.34 -10.84
N GLU A 673 21.82 8.39 -12.14
CA GLU A 673 20.97 7.88 -13.24
C GLU A 673 20.58 6.39 -13.15
N LYS A 674 21.30 5.61 -12.32
CA LYS A 674 21.02 4.18 -12.09
C LYS A 674 20.15 3.94 -10.85
N GLY A 675 19.81 4.99 -10.09
CA GLY A 675 19.07 4.89 -8.84
C GLY A 675 19.94 4.57 -7.62
N GLU A 676 21.26 4.77 -7.70
CA GLU A 676 22.19 4.52 -6.59
C GLU A 676 22.49 5.84 -5.86
N GLU A 677 22.49 5.84 -4.53
CA GLU A 677 22.87 6.99 -3.72
C GLU A 677 24.41 7.09 -3.60
N ILE A 678 24.93 8.24 -4.00
CA ILE A 678 26.37 8.53 -4.05
C ILE A 678 26.69 9.89 -3.40
N ILE A 679 27.98 10.11 -3.16
CA ILE A 679 28.53 11.41 -2.78
C ILE A 679 28.77 12.23 -4.04
N VAL A 680 28.29 13.47 -4.06
CA VAL A 680 28.46 14.39 -5.19
C VAL A 680 28.97 15.74 -4.72
N VAL A 681 29.65 16.45 -5.64
CA VAL A 681 29.97 17.87 -5.52
C VAL A 681 29.54 18.53 -6.82
N ILE A 682 28.44 19.27 -6.80
CA ILE A 682 27.82 19.86 -7.98
C ILE A 682 27.73 21.40 -7.87
N PRO A 683 27.61 22.13 -8.99
CA PRO A 683 27.45 23.59 -8.94
C PRO A 683 26.20 24.00 -8.16
N TRP A 684 26.29 25.14 -7.45
CA TRP A 684 25.17 25.68 -6.66
C TRP A 684 23.90 25.84 -7.48
N ASP A 685 23.98 26.38 -8.70
CA ASP A 685 22.80 26.62 -9.54
C ASP A 685 22.08 25.32 -9.89
N GLU A 686 22.84 24.24 -10.14
CA GLU A 686 22.29 22.91 -10.41
C GLU A 686 21.60 22.34 -9.17
N TRP A 687 22.28 22.36 -8.01
CA TRP A 687 21.70 21.89 -6.74
C TRP A 687 20.45 22.68 -6.36
N TRP A 688 20.48 24.01 -6.55
CA TRP A 688 19.37 24.90 -6.24
C TRP A 688 18.17 24.65 -7.17
N GLU A 689 18.39 24.42 -8.47
CA GLU A 689 17.32 24.00 -9.37
C GLU A 689 16.68 22.67 -8.96
N LEU A 690 17.48 21.70 -8.52
CA LEU A 690 16.98 20.41 -8.02
C LEU A 690 16.13 20.61 -6.75
N ALA A 691 16.61 21.41 -5.80
CA ALA A 691 15.88 21.74 -4.58
C ALA A 691 14.53 22.42 -4.86
N LEU A 692 14.46 23.32 -5.86
CA LEU A 692 13.21 23.98 -6.27
C LEU A 692 12.24 23.05 -7.01
N LYS A 693 12.74 22.01 -7.69
CA LYS A 693 11.93 21.01 -8.39
C LYS A 693 11.52 19.82 -7.50
N ASP A 694 12.08 19.70 -6.29
CA ASP A 694 11.76 18.63 -5.36
C ASP A 694 10.30 18.71 -4.91
N ASN A 695 9.51 17.72 -5.32
CA ASN A 695 8.09 17.64 -5.00
C ASN A 695 7.80 17.11 -3.58
N SER A 696 8.83 16.89 -2.76
CA SER A 696 8.75 16.46 -1.35
C SER A 696 8.55 17.61 -0.35
N ASN A 697 8.38 18.85 -0.86
CA ASN A 697 8.22 20.09 -0.08
C ASN A 697 9.40 20.30 0.91
N PRO A 698 10.61 20.64 0.42
CA PRO A 698 11.77 20.82 1.29
C PRO A 698 11.77 22.16 2.03
N GLN A 699 12.25 22.14 3.28
CA GLN A 699 12.64 23.29 4.11
C GLN A 699 14.16 23.28 4.24
N ILE A 700 14.81 24.39 3.89
CA ILE A 700 16.28 24.46 3.83
C ILE A 700 16.77 25.64 4.68
N ALA A 701 17.66 25.36 5.63
CA ALA A 701 18.38 26.38 6.39
C ALA A 701 19.87 26.34 6.08
N LEU A 702 20.43 27.51 5.86
CA LEU A 702 21.85 27.77 5.75
C LEU A 702 22.37 28.26 7.11
N LEU A 703 23.36 27.56 7.64
CA LEU A 703 24.01 27.82 8.93
C LEU A 703 25.46 28.29 8.64
N PRO A 704 25.72 29.60 8.67
CA PRO A 704 27.07 30.11 8.41
C PRO A 704 28.04 29.70 9.51
N LEU A 705 29.28 29.39 9.16
CA LEU A 705 30.33 29.19 10.17
C LEU A 705 30.64 30.50 10.91
N HIS A 706 30.90 30.40 12.22
CA HIS A 706 31.35 31.53 13.03
C HIS A 706 32.65 32.11 12.45
N PRO A 707 32.85 33.44 12.42
CA PRO A 707 34.03 34.07 11.81
C PRO A 707 35.37 33.53 12.31
N GLU A 708 35.48 33.21 13.60
CA GLU A 708 36.70 32.62 14.18
C GLU A 708 36.97 31.18 13.72
N ILE A 709 35.91 30.41 13.45
CA ILE A 709 36.02 29.05 12.91
C ILE A 709 36.34 29.12 11.43
N ARG A 710 35.66 30.00 10.69
CA ARG A 710 35.92 30.28 9.27
C ARG A 710 37.38 30.69 9.03
N ALA A 711 37.96 31.51 9.91
CA ALA A 711 39.37 31.91 9.82
C ALA A 711 40.36 30.73 9.96
N LYS A 712 39.95 29.62 10.57
CA LYS A 712 40.75 28.40 10.72
C LYS A 712 40.46 27.36 9.63
N PHE A 713 39.39 27.53 8.87
CA PHE A 713 38.93 26.57 7.88
C PHE A 713 39.91 26.49 6.70
N ASN A 714 40.57 25.35 6.55
CA ASN A 714 41.47 25.09 5.42
C ASN A 714 40.68 24.66 4.18
N THR A 715 40.35 25.63 3.31
CA THR A 715 39.59 25.40 2.08
C THR A 715 40.27 24.42 1.11
N THR A 716 41.61 24.39 1.05
CA THR A 716 42.34 23.46 0.18
C THR A 716 42.15 22.02 0.66
N ALA A 717 42.33 21.76 1.96
CA ALA A 717 42.13 20.43 2.53
C ALA A 717 40.66 19.98 2.41
N ALA A 718 39.71 20.89 2.60
CA ALA A 718 38.29 20.60 2.40
C ALA A 718 37.98 20.15 0.96
N TRP A 719 38.55 20.83 -0.04
CA TRP A 719 38.39 20.44 -1.45
C TRP A 719 39.09 19.13 -1.79
N GLU A 720 40.26 18.85 -1.22
CA GLU A 720 40.95 17.57 -1.39
C GLU A 720 40.10 16.41 -0.85
N TYR A 721 39.50 16.59 0.34
CA TYR A 721 38.56 15.64 0.90
C TYR A 721 37.33 15.46 0.00
N ALA A 722 36.66 16.57 -0.37
CA ALA A 722 35.44 16.53 -1.18
C ALA A 722 35.67 15.82 -2.53
N ARG A 723 36.78 16.12 -3.22
CA ARG A 723 37.13 15.47 -4.50
C ARG A 723 37.46 13.99 -4.33
N ARG A 724 38.10 13.61 -3.22
CA ARG A 724 38.43 12.21 -2.91
C ARG A 724 37.17 11.36 -2.68
N MET A 725 36.16 11.96 -2.05
CA MET A 725 34.89 11.30 -1.72
C MET A 725 33.85 11.37 -2.85
N SER A 726 33.95 12.32 -3.77
CA SER A 726 33.03 12.43 -4.91
C SER A 726 32.98 11.13 -5.72
N GLY A 727 31.76 10.63 -5.97
CA GLY A 727 31.48 9.37 -6.67
C GLY A 727 31.58 8.11 -5.80
N LYS A 728 31.86 8.24 -4.49
CA LYS A 728 31.83 7.13 -3.55
C LYS A 728 30.39 6.80 -3.10
N PRO A 729 30.14 5.58 -2.57
CA PRO A 729 28.82 5.18 -2.10
C PRO A 729 28.36 5.97 -0.86
N TYR A 730 27.04 6.01 -0.65
CA TYR A 730 26.43 6.46 0.60
C TYR A 730 26.75 5.52 1.77
N GLY A 731 26.89 6.08 2.98
CA GLY A 731 27.22 5.35 4.21
C GLY A 731 26.08 4.52 4.81
N TYR A 732 25.56 3.51 4.09
CA TYR A 732 24.53 2.63 4.65
C TYR A 732 25.03 1.78 5.83
N HIS A 733 26.31 1.39 5.82
CA HIS A 733 26.91 0.53 6.85
C HIS A 733 26.97 1.16 8.24
N ASN A 734 27.02 2.49 8.32
CA ASN A 734 27.16 3.22 9.59
C ASN A 734 25.93 4.05 9.98
N MET A 735 24.94 4.18 9.09
CA MET A 735 23.74 4.98 9.34
C MET A 735 23.01 4.59 10.63
N ILE A 736 22.73 3.30 10.83
CA ILE A 736 21.92 2.83 11.97
C ILE A 736 22.67 2.95 13.30
N PHE A 737 24.00 2.83 13.30
CA PHE A 737 24.80 2.83 14.52
C PHE A 737 25.00 4.22 15.10
N SER A 738 24.85 5.28 14.28
CA SER A 738 25.00 6.68 14.70
C SER A 738 24.02 7.17 15.77
N TRP A 739 23.03 6.36 16.15
CA TRP A 739 22.08 6.69 17.22
C TRP A 739 21.87 5.54 18.22
N ILE A 740 22.74 4.51 18.22
CA ILE A 740 22.67 3.35 19.14
C ILE A 740 23.93 3.33 20.01
N ASP A 741 24.02 4.26 20.95
CA ASP A 741 25.24 4.46 21.74
C ASP A 741 25.17 3.81 23.13
N THR A 742 23.97 3.47 23.59
CA THR A 742 23.73 2.99 24.96
C THR A 742 23.14 1.56 24.94
N VAL A 743 23.24 0.79 26.02
CA VAL A 743 22.68 -0.58 26.03
C VAL A 743 21.15 -0.54 26.09
N THR A 744 20.62 0.47 26.77
CA THR A 744 19.21 0.82 26.89
C THR A 744 19.03 2.27 26.50
N ASP A 745 17.84 2.69 26.09
CA ASP A 745 17.51 4.12 25.89
C ASP A 745 17.95 4.76 24.56
N ASN A 746 18.07 3.97 23.48
CA ASN A 746 18.30 4.50 22.11
C ASN A 746 17.06 4.54 21.23
N PHE A 747 16.05 3.72 21.56
CA PHE A 747 14.94 3.46 20.66
C PHE A 747 13.64 4.05 21.22
N PRO A 748 12.85 4.77 20.40
CA PRO A 748 11.51 5.16 20.79
C PRO A 748 10.66 3.95 21.20
N PRO A 749 10.04 3.94 22.40
CA PRO A 749 9.13 2.85 22.78
C PRO A 749 8.03 2.66 21.73
N PRO A 750 7.64 1.41 21.35
CA PRO A 750 8.04 0.14 21.96
C PRO A 750 9.21 -0.57 21.27
N LEU A 751 10.01 0.12 20.43
CA LEU A 751 11.21 -0.48 19.85
C LEU A 751 12.19 -0.87 20.96
N ASP A 752 12.73 -2.09 20.87
CA ASP A 752 13.76 -2.60 21.76
C ASP A 752 14.81 -3.41 20.95
N ALA A 753 15.95 -3.71 21.59
CA ALA A 753 17.04 -4.41 20.94
C ALA A 753 16.65 -5.81 20.43
N HIS A 754 15.73 -6.53 21.09
CA HIS A 754 15.27 -7.84 20.63
C HIS A 754 14.44 -7.76 19.36
N LEU A 755 13.62 -6.72 19.23
CA LEU A 755 12.87 -6.45 17.99
C LEU A 755 13.82 -6.08 16.85
N VAL A 756 14.79 -5.20 17.12
CA VAL A 756 15.81 -4.81 16.14
C VAL A 756 16.59 -6.03 15.65
N ILE A 757 17.06 -6.90 16.56
CA ILE A 757 17.73 -8.17 16.22
C ILE A 757 16.83 -9.05 15.34
N SER A 758 15.57 -9.23 15.72
CA SER A 758 14.64 -10.10 14.99
C SER A 758 14.38 -9.59 13.57
N VAL A 759 14.27 -8.27 13.39
CA VAL A 759 14.12 -7.61 12.10
C VAL A 759 15.42 -7.71 11.27
N MET A 760 16.58 -7.46 11.88
CA MET A 760 17.89 -7.57 11.23
C MET A 760 18.14 -9.02 10.75
N SER A 761 17.89 -10.01 11.60
CA SER A 761 18.02 -11.44 11.25
C SER A 761 17.12 -11.82 10.08
N MET A 762 15.88 -11.31 10.04
CA MET A 762 14.97 -11.62 8.94
C MET A 762 15.28 -10.89 7.65
N TRP A 763 15.62 -9.61 7.72
CA TRP A 763 16.01 -8.84 6.54
C TRP A 763 17.30 -9.39 5.91
N THR A 764 18.24 -9.89 6.74
CA THR A 764 19.44 -10.60 6.28
C THR A 764 19.14 -11.84 5.47
N ARG A 765 18.04 -12.54 5.78
CA ARG A 765 17.62 -13.73 5.02
C ARG A 765 16.80 -13.40 3.78
N LEU A 766 15.94 -12.36 3.86
CA LEU A 766 15.05 -11.96 2.76
C LEU A 766 15.79 -11.19 1.65
N GLN A 767 16.77 -10.36 2.02
CA GLN A 767 17.57 -9.52 1.11
C GLN A 767 19.05 -9.55 1.52
N PRO A 768 19.74 -10.71 1.39
CA PRO A 768 21.09 -10.91 1.92
C PRO A 768 22.11 -9.91 1.36
N ALA A 769 21.98 -9.51 0.09
CA ALA A 769 22.86 -8.52 -0.53
C ALA A 769 22.69 -7.11 0.06
N TYR A 770 21.49 -6.75 0.52
CA TYR A 770 21.22 -5.42 1.08
C TYR A 770 21.54 -5.37 2.57
N ALA A 771 21.24 -6.43 3.33
CA ALA A 771 21.61 -6.53 4.74
C ALA A 771 23.13 -6.62 4.96
N ALA A 772 23.86 -7.27 4.05
CA ALA A 772 25.31 -7.26 4.07
C ALA A 772 25.86 -5.82 4.05
N ASN A 773 25.23 -4.95 3.25
CA ASN A 773 25.59 -3.54 3.11
C ASN A 773 25.06 -2.62 4.23
N MET A 774 24.18 -3.11 5.10
CA MET A 774 23.56 -2.28 6.15
C MET A 774 24.14 -2.53 7.54
N TRP A 775 24.55 -3.77 7.86
CA TRP A 775 25.04 -4.06 9.21
C TRP A 775 26.03 -5.23 9.33
N ASN A 776 26.05 -6.22 8.42
CA ASN A 776 26.91 -7.41 8.64
C ASN A 776 28.40 -7.03 8.69
N GLU A 777 28.90 -6.25 7.73
CA GLU A 777 30.31 -5.83 7.73
C GLU A 777 30.61 -4.93 8.93
N ALA A 778 29.71 -4.02 9.27
CA ALA A 778 29.84 -3.11 10.41
C ALA A 778 29.90 -3.85 11.77
N LEU A 779 29.10 -4.91 11.93
CA LEU A 779 29.14 -5.78 13.11
C LEU A 779 30.43 -6.61 13.16
N ASN A 780 30.90 -7.09 12.01
CA ASN A 780 32.18 -7.79 11.90
C ASN A 780 33.35 -6.89 12.31
N LYS A 781 33.38 -5.64 11.85
CA LYS A 781 34.40 -4.65 12.24
C LYS A 781 34.42 -4.44 13.77
N ARG A 782 33.24 -4.27 14.38
CA ARG A 782 33.08 -4.15 15.84
C ARG A 782 33.57 -5.39 16.61
N LEU A 783 33.38 -6.58 16.04
CA LEU A 783 33.90 -7.84 16.59
C LEU A 783 35.38 -8.09 16.27
N GLY A 784 35.99 -7.37 15.34
CA GLY A 784 37.30 -7.72 14.79
C GLY A 784 37.30 -9.06 14.03
N THR A 785 36.21 -9.37 13.34
CA THR A 785 36.04 -10.54 12.47
C THR A 785 35.84 -10.09 11.02
N GLU A 786 35.86 -11.04 10.08
CA GLU A 786 35.62 -10.79 8.65
C GLU A 786 34.70 -11.89 8.10
N ASP A 787 33.84 -11.52 7.14
CA ASP A 787 32.97 -12.42 6.37
C ASP A 787 32.02 -13.32 7.18
N LEU A 788 31.78 -13.03 8.46
CA LEU A 788 30.73 -13.71 9.23
C LEU A 788 29.37 -13.16 8.82
N ASP A 789 28.40 -14.03 8.58
CA ASP A 789 27.02 -13.58 8.48
C ASP A 789 26.46 -13.23 9.87
N LEU A 790 25.27 -12.63 9.92
CA LEU A 790 24.66 -12.24 11.20
C LEU A 790 24.47 -13.42 12.15
N HIS A 791 24.28 -14.64 11.64
CA HIS A 791 24.15 -15.82 12.47
C HIS A 791 25.49 -16.20 13.12
N ASP A 792 26.56 -16.28 12.32
CA ASP A 792 27.91 -16.56 12.81
C ASP A 792 28.41 -15.45 13.76
N ILE A 793 28.01 -14.20 13.53
CA ILE A 793 28.24 -13.07 14.45
C ILE A 793 27.59 -13.34 15.81
N LEU A 794 26.31 -13.74 15.85
CA LEU A 794 25.62 -14.05 17.11
C LEU A 794 26.33 -15.21 17.84
N VAL A 795 26.72 -16.25 17.13
CA VAL A 795 27.48 -17.37 17.72
C VAL A 795 28.84 -16.92 18.25
N GLU A 796 29.54 -16.03 17.53
CA GLU A 796 30.84 -15.52 17.95
C GLU A 796 30.74 -14.57 19.15
N THR A 797 29.70 -13.74 19.21
CA THR A 797 29.41 -12.89 20.38
C THR A 797 29.22 -13.73 21.63
N GLU A 798 28.47 -14.84 21.53
CA GLU A 798 28.24 -15.76 22.63
C GLU A 798 29.54 -16.46 23.07
N LYS A 799 30.34 -16.97 22.11
CA LYS A 799 31.66 -17.57 22.42
C LYS A 799 32.58 -16.61 23.17
N ARG A 800 32.50 -15.31 22.86
CA ARG A 800 33.31 -14.26 23.49
C ARG A 800 32.67 -13.67 24.75
N GLY A 801 31.44 -14.08 25.10
CA GLY A 801 30.69 -13.55 26.23
C GLY A 801 30.33 -12.06 26.07
N ILE A 802 30.18 -11.59 24.84
CA ILE A 802 29.78 -10.22 24.50
C ILE A 802 28.28 -10.22 24.21
N PRO A 803 27.44 -9.55 25.01
CA PRO A 803 26.02 -9.37 24.68
C PRO A 803 25.84 -8.61 23.37
N PHE A 804 24.83 -8.96 22.57
CA PHE A 804 24.66 -8.35 21.24
C PHE A 804 24.27 -6.86 21.31
N ASP A 805 23.47 -6.48 22.31
CA ASP A 805 23.19 -5.07 22.62
C ASP A 805 24.47 -4.27 22.90
N VAL A 806 25.43 -4.84 23.65
CA VAL A 806 26.76 -4.25 23.86
C VAL A 806 27.59 -4.19 22.57
N LEU A 807 27.43 -5.15 21.67
CA LEU A 807 28.09 -5.09 20.35
C LEU A 807 27.60 -3.87 19.55
N LEU A 808 26.30 -3.58 19.58
CA LEU A 808 25.72 -2.43 18.85
C LEU A 808 26.27 -1.09 19.34
N THR A 809 26.62 -0.97 20.63
CA THR A 809 27.14 0.28 21.23
C THR A 809 28.63 0.51 21.02
N ILE A 810 29.34 -0.37 20.30
CA ILE A 810 30.75 -0.14 20.00
C ILE A 810 30.83 0.98 18.97
N PRO A 811 31.53 2.11 19.25
CA PRO A 811 31.53 3.24 18.35
C PRO A 811 32.12 2.90 16.99
N GLU A 812 31.45 3.35 15.93
CA GLU A 812 31.99 3.35 14.58
C GLU A 812 33.30 4.17 14.55
N GLN A 813 34.29 3.69 13.79
CA GLN A 813 35.55 4.43 13.63
C GLN A 813 35.59 5.03 12.23
N ASP A 814 35.92 6.32 12.14
CA ASP A 814 35.99 7.06 10.87
C ASP A 814 36.96 6.43 9.85
N GLU A 815 37.97 5.69 10.32
CA GLU A 815 38.97 5.02 9.48
C GLU A 815 38.51 3.66 8.93
N TRP A 816 37.33 3.16 9.31
CA TRP A 816 36.82 1.90 8.79
C TRP A 816 36.47 2.01 7.31
N VAL A 817 36.88 0.99 6.56
CA VAL A 817 36.62 0.86 5.12
C VAL A 817 35.88 -0.45 4.89
N TYR A 818 34.79 -0.35 4.13
CA TYR A 818 33.88 -1.43 3.78
C TYR A 818 34.20 -2.01 2.40
N SER A 819 33.57 -3.13 2.04
CA SER A 819 33.83 -3.83 0.77
C SER A 819 33.47 -3.00 -0.47
N ASP A 820 32.51 -2.08 -0.35
CA ASP A 820 32.12 -1.11 -1.38
C ASP A 820 32.97 0.18 -1.37
N GLY A 821 33.91 0.28 -0.43
CA GLY A 821 34.90 1.34 -0.33
C GLY A 821 34.68 2.27 0.87
N THR A 822 35.22 3.48 0.77
CA THR A 822 35.01 4.55 1.75
C THR A 822 33.65 5.18 1.53
N SER A 823 32.78 5.14 2.52
CA SER A 823 31.42 5.68 2.46
C SER A 823 31.09 6.48 3.73
N THR A 824 30.23 7.49 3.61
CA THR A 824 29.83 8.36 4.72
C THR A 824 28.37 8.76 4.58
N THR A 825 27.63 8.88 5.68
CA THR A 825 26.29 9.50 5.67
C THR A 825 26.37 10.99 5.30
N CYS A 826 25.21 11.61 5.08
CA CYS A 826 25.11 13.03 4.73
C CYS A 826 25.87 13.95 5.72
N VAL A 827 25.70 13.73 7.02
CA VAL A 827 26.31 14.55 8.07
C VAL A 827 27.77 14.17 8.33
N ALA A 828 28.11 12.88 8.32
CA ALA A 828 29.48 12.41 8.53
C ALA A 828 30.41 12.91 7.41
N PHE A 829 29.92 13.00 6.16
CA PHE A 829 30.67 13.61 5.05
C PHE A 829 31.12 15.04 5.37
N ILE A 830 30.22 15.85 5.92
CA ILE A 830 30.49 17.27 6.23
C ILE A 830 31.43 17.39 7.43
N LEU A 831 31.17 16.62 8.49
CA LEU A 831 31.98 16.70 9.70
C LEU A 831 33.38 16.10 9.50
N ALA A 832 33.54 15.08 8.64
CA ALA A 832 34.85 14.59 8.24
C ALA A 832 35.61 15.63 7.43
N MET A 833 34.91 16.36 6.53
CA MET A 833 35.50 17.53 5.87
C MET A 833 35.93 18.61 6.87
N TYR A 834 35.14 18.85 7.92
CA TYR A 834 35.50 19.79 8.99
C TYR A 834 36.73 19.33 9.79
N LYS A 835 36.89 18.02 10.03
CA LYS A 835 38.12 17.45 10.62
C LYS A 835 39.34 17.78 9.77
N GLU A 836 39.27 17.47 8.48
CA GLU A 836 40.36 17.72 7.52
C GLU A 836 40.64 19.23 7.34
N ALA A 837 39.59 20.06 7.40
CA ALA A 837 39.69 21.51 7.33
C ALA A 837 40.19 22.17 8.64
N GLY A 838 40.41 21.39 9.71
CA GLY A 838 40.97 21.87 10.97
C GLY A 838 39.97 22.51 11.95
N VAL A 839 38.67 22.35 11.73
CA VAL A 839 37.61 22.96 12.57
C VAL A 839 37.67 22.46 14.01
N PHE A 840 37.87 21.15 14.21
CA PHE A 840 37.91 20.54 15.54
C PHE A 840 39.25 20.71 16.26
N GLY A 841 40.29 21.20 15.58
CA GLY A 841 41.59 21.49 16.19
C GLY A 841 42.18 20.28 16.96
N PRO A 842 42.66 20.46 18.21
CA PRO A 842 43.38 19.41 18.94
C PRO A 842 42.58 18.15 19.28
N ILE A 843 41.25 18.23 19.32
CA ILE A 843 40.38 17.09 19.66
C ILE A 843 39.92 16.31 18.43
N SER A 844 40.36 16.71 17.22
CA SER A 844 39.95 16.07 15.96
C SER A 844 40.22 14.57 15.93
N SER A 845 41.30 14.08 16.55
CA SER A 845 41.65 12.65 16.61
C SER A 845 40.86 11.87 17.67
N SER A 846 40.05 12.54 18.46
CA SER A 846 39.26 11.96 19.55
C SER A 846 37.76 12.11 19.31
N ILE A 847 37.35 12.46 18.10
CA ILE A 847 35.95 12.57 17.68
C ILE A 847 35.77 11.59 16.51
N GLN A 848 34.81 10.69 16.63
CA GLN A 848 34.34 9.85 15.52
C GLN A 848 33.10 10.52 14.93
N VAL A 849 33.21 11.09 13.73
CA VAL A 849 32.10 11.85 13.14
C VAL A 849 31.03 10.95 12.53
N THR A 850 31.33 9.67 12.32
CA THR A 850 30.33 8.65 11.98
C THR A 850 29.30 8.41 13.08
N GLU A 851 29.60 8.79 14.32
CA GLU A 851 28.68 8.69 15.47
C GLU A 851 27.75 9.92 15.61
N PHE A 852 27.85 10.90 14.70
CA PHE A 852 27.06 12.12 14.80
C PHE A 852 25.75 11.95 14.01
N THR A 853 24.64 12.26 14.66
CA THR A 853 23.38 12.51 13.97
C THR A 853 23.35 13.94 13.40
N ILE A 854 22.35 14.24 12.56
CA ILE A 854 22.10 15.61 12.09
C ILE A 854 21.84 16.57 13.27
N ARG A 855 21.19 16.07 14.35
CA ARG A 855 20.97 16.84 15.56
C ARG A 855 22.28 17.30 16.19
N ASP A 856 23.19 16.37 16.38
CA ASP A 856 24.46 16.66 17.02
C ASP A 856 25.28 17.68 16.22
N ALA A 857 25.23 17.58 14.89
CA ALA A 857 25.93 18.50 14.01
C ALA A 857 25.45 19.94 14.13
N TYR A 858 24.13 20.20 14.10
CA TYR A 858 23.63 21.59 14.21
C TYR A 858 23.73 22.14 15.65
N MET A 859 23.87 21.28 16.66
CA MET A 859 24.09 21.69 18.06
C MET A 859 25.52 22.16 18.30
N LEU A 860 26.49 21.79 17.44
CA LEU A 860 27.87 22.22 17.57
C LEU A 860 27.98 23.74 17.58
N ARG A 861 28.70 24.24 18.58
CA ARG A 861 28.96 25.67 18.77
C ARG A 861 30.07 26.16 17.84
N ILE A 862 29.82 26.05 16.54
CA ILE A 862 30.75 26.42 15.46
C ILE A 862 30.11 27.35 14.43
N PHE A 863 28.81 27.63 14.56
CA PHE A 863 28.05 28.48 13.64
C PHE A 863 27.94 29.91 14.16
N GLU A 864 27.54 30.84 13.29
CA GLU A 864 27.31 32.24 13.64
C GLU A 864 26.24 32.38 14.73
N ASP A 865 26.55 33.07 15.82
CA ASP A 865 25.64 33.35 16.93
C ASP A 865 25.21 34.83 17.01
N ASN A 866 25.84 35.70 16.21
CA ASN A 866 25.49 37.11 16.09
C ASN A 866 24.67 37.38 14.81
N GLN A 867 23.38 37.65 14.99
CA GLN A 867 22.45 37.96 13.89
C GLN A 867 22.88 39.16 13.02
N THR A 868 23.68 40.09 13.54
CA THR A 868 24.15 41.24 12.73
C THR A 868 25.19 40.86 11.68
N ASN A 869 25.80 39.69 11.81
CA ASN A 869 26.79 39.17 10.87
C ASN A 869 26.16 38.27 9.79
N LEU A 870 24.89 37.91 9.95
CA LEU A 870 24.17 37.14 8.95
C LEU A 870 23.97 37.98 7.67
N PRO A 871 23.94 37.36 6.47
CA PRO A 871 23.73 38.07 5.23
C PRO A 871 22.45 38.92 5.23
N SER A 872 22.43 40.05 4.53
CA SER A 872 21.28 40.96 4.53
C SER A 872 19.97 40.35 4.00
N TRP A 873 20.06 39.29 3.18
CA TRP A 873 18.93 38.51 2.67
C TRP A 873 18.49 37.37 3.62
N CYS A 874 19.20 37.19 4.73
CA CYS A 874 18.94 36.13 5.71
C CYS A 874 17.71 36.47 6.57
N ASN A 875 16.66 35.66 6.42
CA ASN A 875 15.36 35.79 7.07
C ASN A 875 14.60 37.08 6.71
N ASN A 876 13.28 36.95 6.62
CA ASN A 876 12.39 38.10 6.50
C ASN A 876 12.20 38.72 7.90
N GLU A 877 11.86 40.02 7.99
CA GLU A 877 11.65 40.72 9.28
C GLU A 877 10.67 40.00 10.24
N SER A 878 9.79 39.16 9.69
CA SER A 878 8.78 38.36 10.39
C SER A 878 9.30 37.08 11.05
N ASP A 879 10.30 36.40 10.47
CA ASP A 879 10.67 35.02 10.89
C ASP A 879 11.65 34.99 12.08
N LYS A 880 12.60 35.95 12.12
CA LYS A 880 13.62 36.15 13.17
C LYS A 880 14.28 34.87 13.70
N LEU A 881 14.69 33.98 12.81
CA LEU A 881 15.44 32.76 13.16
C LEU A 881 16.91 33.09 13.50
N PRO A 882 17.59 32.29 14.34
CA PRO A 882 19.02 32.47 14.64
C PRO A 882 19.95 32.09 13.48
N PHE A 883 19.41 31.50 12.42
CA PHE A 883 20.08 31.07 11.19
C PHE A 883 19.26 31.43 9.95
N CYS A 884 19.78 31.24 8.74
CA CYS A 884 19.11 31.67 7.51
C CYS A 884 18.22 30.58 6.91
N GLN A 885 16.89 30.71 6.99
CA GLN A 885 16.01 29.79 6.27
C GLN A 885 15.74 30.26 4.83
N ILE A 886 16.35 29.57 3.87
CA ILE A 886 16.42 29.98 2.47
C ILE A 886 15.31 29.39 1.58
N LEU A 887 14.69 28.27 2.00
CA LEU A 887 13.56 27.65 1.30
C LEU A 887 12.55 27.05 2.29
N GLY A 888 11.29 27.00 1.89
CA GLY A 888 10.25 26.16 2.50
C GLY A 888 9.12 26.93 3.17
N GLU A 889 7.92 26.32 3.14
CA GLU A 889 6.67 26.87 3.69
C GLU A 889 6.64 26.89 5.22
N TYR A 890 7.36 25.97 5.88
CA TYR A 890 7.31 25.79 7.33
C TYR A 890 8.61 26.25 7.99
N LYS A 891 8.50 26.85 9.17
CA LYS A 891 9.61 27.39 9.96
C LYS A 891 10.44 26.24 10.52
N MET A 892 11.73 26.24 10.23
CA MET A 892 12.70 25.31 10.81
C MET A 892 13.01 25.70 12.26
N GLU A 893 13.03 24.73 13.17
CA GLU A 893 13.21 25.00 14.61
C GLU A 893 14.62 24.70 15.12
N LEU A 894 15.31 23.69 14.58
CA LEU A 894 16.65 23.21 14.99
C LEU A 894 16.91 23.36 16.52
N PRO A 895 16.27 22.54 17.37
CA PRO A 895 16.38 22.65 18.84
C PRO A 895 17.84 22.64 19.31
N GLU A 896 18.19 23.44 20.32
CA GLU A 896 19.58 23.50 20.84
C GLU A 896 20.65 23.88 19.78
N TYR A 897 20.25 24.51 18.68
CA TYR A 897 21.16 25.05 17.67
C TYR A 897 22.32 25.85 18.29
N ASN A 898 23.54 25.50 17.90
CA ASN A 898 24.77 26.23 18.24
C ASN A 898 25.06 26.37 19.76
N THR A 899 24.70 25.36 20.56
CA THR A 899 24.82 25.40 22.03
C THR A 899 26.03 24.65 22.59
N LEU A 900 26.49 23.59 21.93
CA LEU A 900 27.47 22.64 22.47
C LEU A 900 28.88 22.87 21.95
N LYS A 901 29.82 23.14 22.85
CA LYS A 901 31.24 23.16 22.48
C LYS A 901 31.71 21.73 22.20
N PRO A 902 32.41 21.46 21.08
CA PRO A 902 32.98 20.14 20.83
C PRO A 902 33.96 19.71 21.94
N TYR A 903 33.94 18.43 22.33
CA TYR A 903 34.89 17.79 23.26
C TYR A 903 35.22 16.36 22.80
N ALA A 904 36.21 15.74 23.44
CA ALA A 904 36.66 14.39 23.10
C ALA A 904 35.60 13.33 23.43
N ASN A 905 35.46 12.33 22.56
CA ASN A 905 34.54 11.20 22.66
C ASN A 905 33.05 11.62 22.74
N MET A 906 32.74 12.77 22.12
CA MET A 906 31.38 13.28 21.99
C MET A 906 30.55 12.33 21.13
N ASN A 907 29.32 12.02 21.58
CA ASN A 907 28.37 11.16 20.87
C ASN A 907 28.73 9.67 20.78
N GLU A 908 29.55 9.16 21.69
CA GLU A 908 29.83 7.70 21.75
C GLU A 908 28.97 6.98 22.81
N ASN A 909 28.18 7.73 23.61
CA ASN A 909 27.42 7.20 24.75
C ASN A 909 26.10 8.00 24.97
N CYS A 910 25.44 8.44 23.91
CA CYS A 910 24.26 9.29 23.96
C CYS A 910 22.94 8.52 23.79
N PRO A 911 21.98 8.65 24.72
CA PRO A 911 20.63 8.14 24.51
C PRO A 911 19.88 9.00 23.49
N SER A 912 18.90 8.40 22.81
CA SER A 912 18.07 9.06 21.78
C SER A 912 16.57 8.83 22.02
N LEU A 913 16.10 9.04 23.26
CA LEU A 913 14.70 8.81 23.61
C LEU A 913 13.79 10.03 23.35
N PRO A 914 12.73 9.88 22.54
CA PRO A 914 11.68 10.89 22.43
C PRO A 914 10.85 11.01 23.72
N PRO A 915 10.10 12.11 23.90
CA PRO A 915 10.03 13.28 23.02
C PRO A 915 11.10 14.34 23.34
N THR A 916 11.83 14.20 24.45
CA THR A 916 12.75 15.25 24.95
C THR A 916 14.16 15.12 24.41
N TYR A 917 14.60 13.90 24.06
CA TYR A 917 15.97 13.61 23.62
C TYR A 917 17.01 14.16 24.60
N ASP A 918 16.74 13.94 25.88
CA ASP A 918 17.55 14.45 26.98
C ASP A 918 19.00 13.94 26.88
N ARG A 919 19.94 14.90 26.89
CA ARG A 919 21.36 14.64 26.68
C ARG A 919 22.12 14.61 28.02
N PRO A 920 22.58 13.45 28.51
CA PRO A 920 23.32 13.36 29.77
C PRO A 920 24.67 14.09 29.73
N ILE A 921 25.24 14.38 30.90
CA ILE A 921 26.57 14.99 30.99
C ILE A 921 27.62 13.98 30.53
N ARG A 922 28.39 14.30 29.48
CA ARG A 922 29.42 13.46 28.81
C ARG A 922 28.91 12.36 27.87
N CYS A 923 27.62 12.40 27.55
CA CYS A 923 27.30 12.31 26.13
C CYS A 923 27.95 13.53 25.47
#